data_AF-A0AAN1XWU8-F1
#
_entry.id   AF-A0AAN1XWU8-F1
#
_cell.length_a   1.000
_cell.length_b   1.000
_cell.length_c   1.000
_cell.angle_alpha   90.00
_cell.angle_beta   90.00
_cell.angle_gamma   90.00
#
_symmetry.space_group_name_H-M   'P 1'
#
loop_
_entity.id
_entity.type
_entity.pdbx_description
1 polymer ?
#
loop_
_entity_poly.entity_id
_entity_poly.type
_entity_poly.pdbx_seq_one_letter_code
_entity_poly.pdbx_strand_id
1 'polypeptide(L)'
;MRTMTDVFAPGTAPLPEGLRTLNVSPGRTIEPGQTIHATFTFRNFGGGTATGFRVRFRLPEGLTYLVGTARIDDTAIDEHGGLTSLLQSSGASIGDVPPGGERRISLAYSVAPTIENGTQIALQAAIASFEVPLIGSNVVRLVVRSRPTLQGSTTKLSLTPVREAVPDAELQLRAQIHNSGQSSAHDVIVLLPLPAHTSYVAGSAKVDGRAPAEGDAEPFGPSRPTIVAPTLGPGATLDVGYRVRIDATLEDATAIAARGSVCSQELPEFALATVTLKIPSKPSFAGEETSFTVDCEDDVVPGQRIRLTARARNIGTARARNVKVKIKLPDGFTYSGGSRRVDGATLVDREKDFGLFELGDLEPGRSVEVSLAGIVRSPVKNGTELPFAARIDWAKGDRSFDRAVTVRSAPAFPAAFNTIERETPKRVSPGDAAVFTIRIENMGTDAATDARLQLDVDEGLSQLKASDRDGELTIGDDGAVHLDKLEPSAARTIKLEARVAPAIEDQTQLRVRARLQTAQLDEIDLGSAVHVASSRPRFSTKGSALVLEGNEVLRPNRTTACKLTLHNEGTDRGRDVRVRLFLTDELRLENVEGASRDGDTVVFGEVPAQESREAIVHLRLVGSVSADDSLEVGARLSGLNVVPFSLESMTLETHAEASFAEGATLTALPAEAVDAGDEIVYTLSLRNHGDGAAKRLNARLDAPTNAVYAPGSTTVNDVALLDFAGTSPLLVASGLTLGDVGAGVEVIARLRMIVNTPVPAGSTIETRAHVLWDEQPEMVVQAEPLRVRSAPALPIVDPTLPFSVLDAAAGRIQGVRHQQAALPGETTYIQLPPAVPVRGTNGARTDTAIPADELAQLIAAPEHPAPHAATVALALTAERLEWTVQYLEEARFPGLLGHLMVLRALTPNRAETPEATSALVAYGALVDELVDRLFIKLRVPKSVLERDDIETRGARVALQAAIEALRAHTSYAGIEETGLQLIGTVGADELASAASLLERAKLVTAAPWRVATMLLGTSLERDGESVADFSPYRDALQRTLTAMEALNPTEFATGLHAPVDVELEIERESLLRALGDQRRVRA
;
A
#
# COMPACT_ATOMS: atom_id res chain seq x y z
N MET A 1 59.56 87.63 -90.92
CA MET A 1 58.09 87.71 -91.10
C MET A 1 57.42 87.42 -89.77
N ARG A 2 56.41 88.22 -89.39
CA ARG A 2 55.60 87.98 -88.19
C ARG A 2 54.90 86.62 -88.31
N THR A 3 54.72 85.92 -87.19
CA THR A 3 53.88 84.71 -87.13
C THR A 3 52.44 85.07 -87.51
N MET A 4 51.81 84.33 -88.41
CA MET A 4 50.41 84.57 -88.83
C MET A 4 49.38 84.11 -87.78
N THR A 5 49.79 83.99 -86.51
CA THR A 5 48.94 83.50 -85.41
C THR A 5 48.02 84.58 -84.87
N ASP A 6 48.46 85.83 -84.91
CA ASP A 6 47.75 86.97 -84.32
C ASP A 6 46.43 87.30 -85.05
N VAL A 7 46.18 86.74 -86.24
CA VAL A 7 44.96 86.99 -87.05
C VAL A 7 43.70 86.41 -86.45
N PHE A 8 43.84 85.28 -85.76
CA PHE A 8 42.71 84.58 -85.18
C PHE A 8 42.29 85.19 -83.83
N ALA A 9 42.97 86.26 -83.39
CA ALA A 9 42.56 87.10 -82.27
C ALA A 9 41.57 88.20 -82.72
N PRO A 10 40.70 88.71 -81.84
CA PRO A 10 39.73 89.76 -82.19
C PRO A 10 40.44 91.07 -82.58
N GLY A 11 40.06 91.68 -83.71
CA GLY A 11 40.49 93.03 -84.11
C GLY A 11 41.30 93.14 -85.41
N THR A 12 41.64 92.03 -86.07
CA THR A 12 42.30 92.06 -87.39
C THR A 12 41.36 92.58 -88.48
N ALA A 13 41.88 93.37 -89.43
CA ALA A 13 41.09 93.87 -90.54
C ALA A 13 40.48 92.70 -91.34
N PRO A 14 39.15 92.62 -91.51
CA PRO A 14 38.52 91.57 -92.30
C PRO A 14 38.71 91.81 -93.80
N LEU A 15 38.70 90.74 -94.60
CA LEU A 15 38.52 90.84 -96.05
C LEU A 15 37.24 91.67 -96.37
N PRO A 16 37.27 92.60 -97.33
CA PRO A 16 36.12 93.42 -97.71
C PRO A 16 34.87 92.57 -98.00
N GLU A 17 33.67 93.07 -97.67
CA GLU A 17 32.42 92.27 -97.71
C GLU A 17 32.08 91.65 -99.06
N GLY A 18 32.51 92.25 -100.18
CA GLY A 18 32.35 91.69 -101.53
C GLY A 18 33.28 90.52 -101.86
N LEU A 19 34.17 90.12 -100.95
CA LEU A 19 35.23 89.13 -101.12
C LEU A 19 35.25 88.07 -100.01
N ARG A 20 34.09 87.76 -99.42
CA ARG A 20 33.93 86.65 -98.48
C ARG A 20 34.04 85.31 -99.23
N THR A 21 35.21 84.71 -99.20
CA THR A 21 35.55 83.59 -100.08
C THR A 21 35.94 82.30 -99.36
N LEU A 22 35.92 82.29 -98.02
CA LEU A 22 35.99 81.03 -97.28
C LEU A 22 34.61 80.38 -97.29
N ASN A 23 34.50 79.28 -98.04
CA ASN A 23 33.34 78.42 -98.10
C ASN A 23 33.64 77.11 -97.37
N VAL A 24 32.72 76.68 -96.53
CA VAL A 24 32.82 75.44 -95.78
C VAL A 24 31.58 74.60 -96.05
N SER A 25 31.77 73.34 -96.42
CA SER A 25 30.71 72.37 -96.66
C SER A 25 30.89 71.18 -95.72
N PRO A 26 29.92 70.88 -94.83
CA PRO A 26 28.66 71.60 -94.59
C PRO A 26 28.87 72.97 -93.93
N GLY A 27 27.99 73.95 -94.21
CA GLY A 27 28.21 75.36 -93.83
C GLY A 27 27.43 75.89 -92.62
N ARG A 28 26.65 75.04 -91.92
CA ARG A 28 25.83 75.48 -90.76
C ARG A 28 25.84 74.50 -89.59
N THR A 29 25.54 73.24 -89.86
CA THR A 29 25.43 72.19 -88.84
C THR A 29 26.28 71.01 -89.23
N ILE A 30 26.97 70.44 -88.24
CA ILE A 30 27.91 69.34 -88.43
C ILE A 30 27.66 68.27 -87.38
N GLU A 31 27.89 67.01 -87.74
CA GLU A 31 27.74 65.87 -86.85
C GLU A 31 29.11 65.30 -86.45
N PRO A 32 29.23 64.66 -85.28
CA PRO A 32 30.45 63.97 -84.87
C PRO A 32 30.93 62.96 -85.93
N GLY A 33 32.24 62.89 -86.17
CA GLY A 33 32.84 62.05 -87.22
C GLY A 33 32.64 62.55 -88.65
N GLN A 34 31.80 63.55 -88.90
CA GLN A 34 31.57 64.09 -90.23
C GLN A 34 32.84 64.75 -90.80
N THR A 35 33.02 64.65 -92.11
CA THR A 35 34.07 65.38 -92.83
C THR A 35 33.57 66.76 -93.27
N ILE A 36 34.36 67.79 -93.00
CA ILE A 36 34.13 69.18 -93.36
C ILE A 36 35.17 69.61 -94.39
N HIS A 37 34.74 70.12 -95.52
CA HIS A 37 35.62 70.65 -96.56
C HIS A 37 35.66 72.17 -96.50
N ALA A 38 36.85 72.75 -96.30
CA ALA A 38 37.06 74.19 -96.32
C ALA A 38 37.78 74.59 -97.62
N THR A 39 37.20 75.53 -98.37
CA THR A 39 37.79 76.10 -99.58
C THR A 39 37.86 77.61 -99.42
N PHE A 40 39.04 78.18 -99.64
CA PHE A 40 39.30 79.60 -99.57
C PHE A 40 39.88 80.07 -100.90
N THR A 41 39.10 80.85 -101.64
CA THR A 41 39.50 81.44 -102.92
C THR A 41 39.86 82.92 -102.71
N PHE A 42 40.77 83.52 -103.43
CA PHE A 42 40.89 84.99 -103.42
C PHE A 42 41.58 85.46 -104.69
N ARG A 43 41.39 86.74 -105.01
CA ARG A 43 41.90 87.34 -106.23
C ARG A 43 42.62 88.65 -105.92
N ASN A 44 43.76 88.88 -106.57
CA ASN A 44 44.47 90.15 -106.48
C ASN A 44 43.79 91.19 -107.40
N PHE A 45 43.13 92.21 -106.83
CA PHE A 45 42.48 93.29 -107.58
C PHE A 45 43.36 94.55 -107.74
N GLY A 46 44.56 94.54 -107.15
CA GLY A 46 45.50 95.66 -107.28
C GLY A 46 46.10 95.74 -108.69
N GLY A 47 46.62 96.91 -109.04
CA GLY A 47 47.33 97.14 -110.30
C GLY A 47 48.75 96.54 -110.36
N GLY A 48 49.22 95.90 -109.28
CA GLY A 48 50.57 95.31 -109.16
C GLY A 48 50.55 93.87 -108.65
N THR A 49 51.62 93.12 -108.91
CA THR A 49 51.82 91.75 -108.41
C THR A 49 52.00 91.77 -106.89
N ALA A 50 51.25 90.95 -106.16
CA ALA A 50 51.46 90.73 -104.73
C ALA A 50 52.53 89.64 -104.55
N THR A 51 53.67 89.99 -103.96
CA THR A 51 54.83 89.09 -103.88
C THR A 51 54.95 88.42 -102.51
N GLY A 52 55.49 87.21 -102.48
CA GLY A 52 55.72 86.46 -101.23
C GLY A 52 54.45 86.08 -100.48
N PHE A 53 53.38 85.76 -101.20
CA PHE A 53 52.06 85.52 -100.63
C PHE A 53 52.02 84.25 -99.76
N ARG A 54 51.38 84.34 -98.60
CA ARG A 54 51.19 83.23 -97.66
C ARG A 54 49.75 83.08 -97.21
N VAL A 55 49.33 81.83 -97.04
CA VAL A 55 47.98 81.46 -96.61
C VAL A 55 48.04 80.55 -95.39
N ARG A 56 47.16 80.78 -94.42
CA ARG A 56 47.00 79.94 -93.24
C ARG A 56 45.54 79.68 -92.92
N PHE A 57 45.20 78.47 -92.50
CA PHE A 57 43.91 78.13 -91.91
C PHE A 57 44.02 77.95 -90.39
N ARG A 58 42.93 78.28 -89.69
CA ARG A 58 42.76 77.94 -88.28
C ARG A 58 42.35 76.47 -88.16
N LEU A 59 42.96 75.74 -87.23
CA LEU A 59 42.47 74.45 -86.73
C LEU A 59 41.75 74.71 -85.39
N PRO A 60 40.41 74.75 -85.34
CA PRO A 60 39.65 74.91 -84.10
C PRO A 60 39.68 73.62 -83.25
N GLU A 61 39.46 73.76 -81.95
CA GLU A 61 39.18 72.62 -81.08
C GLU A 61 37.92 71.88 -81.55
N GLY A 62 37.92 70.55 -81.46
CA GLY A 62 36.84 69.70 -81.96
C GLY A 62 36.95 69.32 -83.44
N LEU A 63 37.91 69.87 -84.19
CA LEU A 63 38.25 69.43 -85.54
C LEU A 63 39.64 68.79 -85.57
N THR A 64 39.80 67.74 -86.37
CA THR A 64 41.09 67.14 -86.70
C THR A 64 41.35 67.31 -88.18
N TYR A 65 42.55 67.74 -88.56
CA TYR A 65 42.92 67.83 -89.97
C TYR A 65 42.94 66.44 -90.63
N LEU A 66 42.35 66.31 -91.82
CA LEU A 66 42.46 65.09 -92.62
C LEU A 66 43.71 65.17 -93.49
N VAL A 67 44.75 64.43 -93.08
CA VAL A 67 46.05 64.35 -93.75
C VAL A 67 45.89 64.03 -95.25
N GLY A 68 46.66 64.71 -96.10
CA GLY A 68 46.65 64.54 -97.55
C GLY A 68 45.54 65.27 -98.30
N THR A 69 44.72 66.08 -97.61
CA THR A 69 43.61 66.81 -98.23
C THR A 69 43.95 68.24 -98.63
N ALA A 70 45.13 68.75 -98.28
CA ALA A 70 45.52 70.14 -98.56
C ALA A 70 45.92 70.34 -100.02
N ARG A 71 45.32 71.32 -100.68
CA ARG A 71 45.60 71.67 -102.09
C ARG A 71 45.71 73.18 -102.30
N ILE A 72 46.64 73.59 -103.17
CA ILE A 72 46.73 74.95 -103.76
C ILE A 72 46.48 74.80 -105.25
N ASP A 73 45.50 75.53 -105.77
CA ASP A 73 45.08 75.47 -107.18
C ASP A 73 44.93 74.04 -107.69
N ASP A 74 44.20 73.23 -106.89
CA ASP A 74 43.95 71.80 -107.08
C ASP A 74 45.18 70.88 -107.07
N THR A 75 46.38 71.43 -106.84
CA THR A 75 47.64 70.67 -106.68
C THR A 75 47.88 70.35 -105.22
N ALA A 76 48.21 69.09 -104.91
CA ALA A 76 48.54 68.66 -103.55
C ALA A 76 49.82 69.34 -103.04
N ILE A 77 49.85 69.66 -101.76
CA ILE A 77 51.03 70.22 -101.08
C ILE A 77 51.83 69.07 -100.47
N ASP A 78 53.16 69.13 -100.53
CA ASP A 78 54.01 68.17 -99.81
C ASP A 78 53.86 68.36 -98.28
N GLU A 79 53.33 67.34 -97.62
CA GLU A 79 53.12 67.31 -96.18
C GLU A 79 54.25 66.57 -95.48
N HIS A 80 54.93 67.22 -94.53
CA HIS A 80 55.99 66.62 -93.73
C HIS A 80 55.47 66.33 -92.32
N GLY A 81 55.52 65.07 -91.90
CA GLY A 81 55.09 64.66 -90.56
C GLY A 81 53.57 64.71 -90.33
N GLY A 82 52.75 64.61 -91.39
CA GLY A 82 51.28 64.60 -91.28
C GLY A 82 50.65 65.96 -90.96
N LEU A 83 51.41 67.05 -91.05
CA LEU A 83 50.92 68.41 -90.87
C LEU A 83 51.12 69.20 -92.15
N THR A 84 50.05 69.79 -92.66
CA THR A 84 50.13 70.73 -93.79
C THR A 84 50.72 72.07 -93.34
N SER A 85 51.57 72.66 -94.17
CA SER A 85 52.11 74.02 -93.97
C SER A 85 51.00 75.08 -93.87
N LEU A 86 49.80 74.80 -94.37
CA LEU A 86 48.62 75.65 -94.24
C LEU A 86 48.13 75.81 -92.79
N LEU A 87 48.49 74.92 -91.86
CA LEU A 87 48.08 75.02 -90.45
C LEU A 87 49.21 75.53 -89.54
N GLN A 88 50.44 75.59 -90.06
CA GLN A 88 51.61 76.05 -89.32
C GLN A 88 51.55 77.56 -89.03
N SER A 89 52.26 77.99 -87.98
CA SER A 89 52.26 79.39 -87.53
C SER A 89 52.75 80.39 -88.60
N SER A 90 53.60 79.93 -89.52
CA SER A 90 54.17 80.71 -90.61
C SER A 90 53.30 80.78 -91.88
N GLY A 91 52.23 79.97 -91.98
CA GLY A 91 51.45 79.77 -93.20
C GLY A 91 52.22 79.08 -94.33
N ALA A 92 51.50 78.59 -95.34
CA ALA A 92 52.07 78.05 -96.57
C ALA A 92 52.38 79.18 -97.56
N SER A 93 53.56 79.14 -98.19
CA SER A 93 53.88 80.02 -99.31
C SER A 93 53.17 79.54 -100.56
N ILE A 94 52.50 80.45 -101.27
CA ILE A 94 51.78 80.14 -102.52
C ILE A 94 52.38 80.84 -103.75
N GLY A 95 53.54 81.49 -103.58
CA GLY A 95 54.21 82.27 -104.61
C GLY A 95 53.57 83.65 -104.85
N ASP A 96 53.93 84.27 -105.96
CA ASP A 96 53.44 85.60 -106.34
C ASP A 96 52.06 85.50 -107.00
N VAL A 97 51.20 86.50 -106.77
CA VAL A 97 49.86 86.59 -107.37
C VAL A 97 49.80 87.83 -108.28
N PRO A 98 49.81 87.68 -109.62
CA PRO A 98 49.80 88.82 -110.54
C PRO A 98 48.49 89.63 -110.47
N PRO A 99 48.45 90.86 -111.03
CA PRO A 99 47.21 91.63 -111.15
C PRO A 99 46.08 90.81 -111.79
N GLY A 100 44.93 90.76 -111.15
CA GLY A 100 43.79 89.97 -111.60
C GLY A 100 43.92 88.45 -111.41
N GLY A 101 45.02 87.94 -110.86
CA GLY A 101 45.24 86.52 -110.59
C GLY A 101 44.39 86.00 -109.42
N GLU A 102 43.77 84.84 -109.61
CA GLU A 102 43.00 84.12 -108.58
C GLU A 102 43.79 82.91 -108.06
N ARG A 103 43.60 82.59 -106.78
CA ARG A 103 44.15 81.42 -106.10
C ARG A 103 43.05 80.72 -105.32
N ARG A 104 43.07 79.38 -105.31
CA ARG A 104 42.12 78.54 -104.59
C ARG A 104 42.86 77.57 -103.68
N ILE A 105 42.58 77.64 -102.38
CA ILE A 105 43.18 76.76 -101.38
C ILE A 105 42.07 75.91 -100.76
N SER A 106 42.27 74.60 -100.66
CA SER A 106 41.29 73.72 -100.02
C SER A 106 41.95 72.71 -99.10
N LEU A 107 41.24 72.34 -98.03
CA LEU A 107 41.65 71.30 -97.10
C LEU A 107 40.41 70.78 -96.34
N ALA A 108 40.49 69.58 -95.77
CA ALA A 108 39.37 68.97 -95.05
C ALA A 108 39.71 68.68 -93.58
N TYR A 109 38.68 68.68 -92.75
CA TYR A 109 38.73 68.32 -91.33
C TYR A 109 37.74 67.20 -91.05
N SER A 110 38.01 66.35 -90.07
CA SER A 110 37.04 65.47 -89.45
C SER A 110 36.60 66.06 -88.11
N VAL A 111 35.29 66.06 -87.84
CA VAL A 111 34.74 66.45 -86.54
C VAL A 111 35.07 65.37 -85.52
N ALA A 112 35.48 65.75 -84.31
CA ALA A 112 35.75 64.82 -83.23
C ALA A 112 34.57 63.83 -83.04
N PRO A 113 34.85 62.52 -82.84
CA PRO A 113 33.80 61.52 -82.71
C PRO A 113 32.93 61.75 -81.47
N THR A 114 33.47 62.40 -80.44
CA THR A 114 32.75 62.83 -79.24
C THR A 114 32.92 64.33 -79.05
N ILE A 115 31.81 65.06 -79.03
CA ILE A 115 31.80 66.52 -78.92
C ILE A 115 30.45 67.00 -78.38
N GLU A 116 30.47 67.99 -77.50
CA GLU A 116 29.24 68.46 -76.83
C GLU A 116 28.24 69.08 -77.81
N ASN A 117 26.97 68.82 -77.57
CA ASN A 117 25.89 69.31 -78.42
C ASN A 117 25.80 70.82 -78.34
N GLY A 118 25.66 71.48 -79.50
CA GLY A 118 25.65 72.94 -79.57
C GLY A 118 27.03 73.61 -79.56
N THR A 119 28.13 72.85 -79.48
CA THR A 119 29.49 73.40 -79.59
C THR A 119 29.62 74.23 -80.85
N GLN A 120 30.08 75.48 -80.71
CA GLN A 120 30.28 76.39 -81.83
C GLN A 120 31.72 76.31 -82.34
N ILE A 121 31.89 75.86 -83.58
CA ILE A 121 33.19 75.77 -84.25
C ILE A 121 33.32 76.92 -85.25
N ALA A 122 34.36 77.73 -85.10
CA ALA A 122 34.62 78.88 -85.96
C ALA A 122 35.85 78.64 -86.86
N LEU A 123 35.62 78.48 -88.16
CA LEU A 123 36.67 78.33 -89.17
C LEU A 123 36.98 79.66 -89.84
N GLN A 124 38.26 79.93 -90.02
CA GLN A 124 38.78 81.13 -90.67
C GLN A 124 40.11 80.82 -91.35
N ALA A 125 40.38 81.49 -92.46
CA ALA A 125 41.67 81.52 -93.14
C ALA A 125 42.29 82.93 -93.05
N ALA A 126 43.57 83.05 -93.31
CA ALA A 126 44.33 84.30 -93.25
C ALA A 126 45.31 84.38 -94.41
N ILE A 127 45.54 85.59 -94.90
CA ILE A 127 46.47 85.91 -95.98
C ILE A 127 47.45 87.00 -95.58
N ALA A 128 48.66 86.96 -96.13
CA ALA A 128 49.64 88.04 -96.05
C ALA A 128 50.55 88.02 -97.28
N SER A 129 51.03 89.18 -97.72
CA SER A 129 52.11 89.31 -98.69
C SER A 129 53.09 90.39 -98.22
N PHE A 130 54.11 90.74 -99.01
CA PHE A 130 54.96 91.88 -98.67
C PHE A 130 54.22 93.23 -98.78
N GLU A 131 53.26 93.32 -99.69
CA GLU A 131 52.45 94.51 -99.99
C GLU A 131 51.05 94.48 -99.36
N VAL A 132 50.57 93.30 -98.98
CA VAL A 132 49.26 93.08 -98.35
C VAL A 132 49.46 92.81 -96.87
N PRO A 133 48.93 93.66 -95.96
CA PRO A 133 48.99 93.39 -94.54
C PRO A 133 48.26 92.09 -94.21
N LEU A 134 48.48 91.61 -93.00
CA LEU A 134 47.85 90.39 -92.52
C LEU A 134 46.33 90.57 -92.41
N ILE A 135 45.55 89.82 -93.20
CA ILE A 135 44.09 89.95 -93.32
C ILE A 135 43.43 88.59 -93.10
N GLY A 136 42.33 88.57 -92.34
CA GLY A 136 41.51 87.37 -92.12
C GLY A 136 40.35 87.25 -93.11
N SER A 137 39.98 86.02 -93.47
CA SER A 137 38.75 85.71 -94.23
C SER A 137 37.50 86.00 -93.40
N ASN A 138 36.32 85.83 -94.01
CA ASN A 138 35.09 85.64 -93.25
C ASN A 138 35.22 84.45 -92.28
N VAL A 139 34.52 84.53 -91.15
CA VAL A 139 34.43 83.44 -90.18
C VAL A 139 33.19 82.61 -90.50
N VAL A 140 33.37 81.31 -90.75
CA VAL A 140 32.24 80.37 -90.86
C VAL A 140 32.02 79.73 -89.49
N ARG A 141 30.82 79.93 -88.93
CA ARG A 141 30.41 79.36 -87.64
C ARG A 141 29.54 78.14 -87.90
N LEU A 142 29.98 77.00 -87.38
CA LEU A 142 29.30 75.72 -87.43
C LEU A 142 28.78 75.38 -86.04
N VAL A 143 27.61 74.77 -85.96
CA VAL A 143 27.05 74.27 -84.71
C VAL A 143 27.03 72.75 -84.77
N VAL A 144 27.66 72.11 -83.78
CA VAL A 144 27.67 70.66 -83.64
C VAL A 144 26.30 70.16 -83.21
N ARG A 145 25.79 69.13 -83.90
CA ARG A 145 24.62 68.36 -83.50
C ARG A 145 25.07 66.98 -83.04
N SER A 146 25.07 66.77 -81.73
CA SER A 146 25.38 65.49 -81.10
C SER A 146 24.31 65.15 -80.08
N ARG A 147 24.23 63.88 -79.67
CA ARG A 147 23.26 63.39 -78.70
C ARG A 147 23.89 62.32 -77.82
N PRO A 148 23.53 62.26 -76.53
CA PRO A 148 23.81 61.07 -75.72
C PRO A 148 22.92 59.91 -76.19
N THR A 149 23.32 58.68 -75.88
CA THR A 149 22.53 57.48 -76.17
C THR A 149 22.62 56.55 -74.96
N LEU A 150 21.60 56.62 -74.11
CA LEU A 150 21.49 55.77 -72.92
C LEU A 150 20.66 54.51 -73.18
N GLN A 151 19.82 54.51 -74.22
CA GLN A 151 18.97 53.37 -74.56
C GLN A 151 19.74 52.40 -75.46
N GLY A 152 20.10 51.23 -74.91
CA GLY A 152 20.85 50.21 -75.63
C GLY A 152 21.06 48.96 -74.78
N SER A 153 21.66 47.91 -75.36
CA SER A 153 21.89 46.63 -74.68
C SER A 153 22.90 46.70 -73.53
N THR A 154 23.75 47.74 -73.50
CA THR A 154 24.71 48.00 -72.42
C THR A 154 24.08 48.69 -71.21
N THR A 155 22.90 49.30 -71.38
CA THR A 155 22.11 49.85 -70.28
C THR A 155 21.12 48.79 -69.81
N LYS A 156 21.33 48.25 -68.61
CA LYS A 156 20.61 47.06 -68.15
C LYS A 156 20.30 47.08 -66.66
N LEU A 157 19.23 46.39 -66.31
CA LEU A 157 18.84 46.08 -64.94
C LEU A 157 19.27 44.65 -64.59
N SER A 158 19.64 44.41 -63.35
CA SER A 158 19.98 43.10 -62.82
C SER A 158 19.48 42.94 -61.38
N LEU A 159 18.99 41.74 -61.08
CA LEU A 159 18.53 41.33 -59.76
C LEU A 159 19.23 40.01 -59.42
N THR A 160 20.19 40.05 -58.51
CA THR A 160 21.06 38.91 -58.19
C THR A 160 21.06 38.61 -56.70
N PRO A 161 20.94 37.34 -56.27
CA PRO A 161 21.12 36.98 -54.87
C PRO A 161 22.50 37.36 -54.36
N VAL A 162 22.58 37.89 -53.14
CA VAL A 162 23.87 38.16 -52.47
C VAL A 162 24.55 36.84 -52.05
N ARG A 163 23.74 35.86 -51.63
CA ARG A 163 24.18 34.50 -51.30
C ARG A 163 23.29 33.46 -51.96
N GLU A 164 22.02 33.44 -51.58
CA GLU A 164 21.03 32.47 -52.05
C GLU A 164 19.67 33.15 -52.24
N ALA A 165 18.87 32.62 -53.17
CA ALA A 165 17.52 33.10 -53.45
C ALA A 165 16.49 32.40 -52.56
N VAL A 166 16.53 32.64 -51.24
CA VAL A 166 15.55 32.08 -50.28
C VAL A 166 14.87 33.22 -49.51
N PRO A 167 13.68 32.99 -48.92
CA PRO A 167 13.03 33.98 -48.04
C PRO A 167 13.98 34.49 -46.94
N ASP A 168 13.81 35.75 -46.53
CA ASP A 168 14.67 36.49 -45.59
C ASP A 168 16.12 36.78 -46.07
N ALA A 169 16.54 36.24 -47.23
CA ALA A 169 17.85 36.55 -47.81
C ALA A 169 17.85 37.91 -48.54
N GLU A 170 19.06 38.43 -48.79
CA GLU A 170 19.26 39.69 -49.52
C GLU A 170 19.48 39.48 -51.02
N LEU A 171 18.84 40.31 -51.84
CA LEU A 171 19.09 40.47 -53.27
C LEU A 171 19.76 41.82 -53.53
N GLN A 172 20.64 41.87 -54.53
CA GLN A 172 21.23 43.08 -55.06
C GLN A 172 20.45 43.50 -56.32
N LEU A 173 19.83 44.68 -56.27
CA LEU A 173 19.26 45.36 -57.43
C LEU A 173 20.31 46.34 -57.98
N ARG A 174 20.62 46.26 -59.27
CA ARG A 174 21.61 47.13 -59.92
C ARG A 174 21.16 47.50 -61.34
N ALA A 175 21.14 48.79 -61.62
CA ALA A 175 21.09 49.35 -62.96
C ALA A 175 22.47 49.83 -63.38
N GLN A 176 22.91 49.39 -64.54
CA GLN A 176 24.11 49.87 -65.21
C GLN A 176 23.65 50.75 -66.37
N ILE A 177 24.04 52.03 -66.37
CA ILE A 177 23.65 53.02 -67.39
C ILE A 177 24.90 53.37 -68.20
N HIS A 178 24.89 53.11 -69.50
CA HIS A 178 26.02 53.40 -70.38
C HIS A 178 25.64 54.44 -71.43
N ASN A 179 26.47 55.46 -71.61
CA ASN A 179 26.30 56.44 -72.67
C ASN A 179 27.10 56.05 -73.91
N SER A 180 26.46 55.39 -74.87
CA SER A 180 27.06 55.04 -76.17
C SER A 180 26.92 56.16 -77.22
N GLY A 181 26.44 57.34 -76.81
CA GLY A 181 26.25 58.49 -77.68
C GLY A 181 27.51 59.31 -77.87
N GLN A 182 27.34 60.47 -78.52
CA GLN A 182 28.45 61.31 -78.97
C GLN A 182 28.64 62.60 -78.13
N SER A 183 27.78 62.84 -77.14
CA SER A 183 27.88 63.94 -76.19
C SER A 183 27.54 63.48 -74.78
N SER A 184 27.78 64.31 -73.78
CA SER A 184 27.40 64.02 -72.41
C SER A 184 25.87 63.98 -72.24
N ALA A 185 25.40 63.15 -71.30
CA ALA A 185 24.06 63.24 -70.75
C ALA A 185 24.11 64.01 -69.43
N HIS A 186 23.29 65.04 -69.27
CA HIS A 186 23.27 65.88 -68.07
C HIS A 186 22.11 65.48 -67.16
N ASP A 187 22.30 65.68 -65.86
CA ASP A 187 21.31 65.39 -64.81
C ASP A 187 20.67 63.99 -64.98
N VAL A 188 21.53 62.96 -65.04
CA VAL A 188 21.07 61.58 -65.17
C VAL A 188 20.32 61.18 -63.91
N ILE A 189 19.07 60.77 -64.07
CA ILE A 189 18.19 60.29 -63.01
C ILE A 189 17.85 58.84 -63.30
N VAL A 190 17.99 57.99 -62.28
CA VAL A 190 17.63 56.58 -62.34
C VAL A 190 16.56 56.32 -61.30
N LEU A 191 15.44 55.73 -61.72
CA LEU A 191 14.35 55.29 -60.86
C LEU A 191 14.40 53.77 -60.73
N LEU A 192 14.50 53.27 -59.51
CA LEU A 192 14.55 51.86 -59.16
C LEU A 192 13.52 51.58 -58.06
N PRO A 193 12.22 51.47 -58.40
CA PRO A 193 11.18 51.17 -57.42
C PRO A 193 11.43 49.83 -56.72
N LEU A 194 11.14 49.77 -55.42
CA LEU A 194 11.22 48.56 -54.61
C LEU A 194 10.37 47.42 -55.22
N PRO A 195 10.98 46.26 -55.54
CA PRO A 195 10.22 45.11 -56.02
C PRO A 195 9.20 44.62 -54.99
N ALA A 196 8.04 44.16 -55.44
CA ALA A 196 7.07 43.49 -54.56
C ALA A 196 7.72 42.29 -53.84
N HIS A 197 7.24 42.00 -52.63
CA HIS A 197 7.78 40.94 -51.76
C HIS A 197 9.21 41.17 -51.25
N THR A 198 9.62 42.44 -51.19
CA THR A 198 10.92 42.82 -50.67
C THR A 198 10.84 44.06 -49.80
N SER A 199 11.81 44.24 -48.92
CA SER A 199 12.03 45.43 -48.10
C SER A 199 13.41 46.03 -48.38
N TYR A 200 13.53 47.34 -48.33
CA TYR A 200 14.81 48.02 -48.55
C TYR A 200 15.79 47.75 -47.40
N VAL A 201 17.05 47.42 -47.72
CA VAL A 201 18.13 47.31 -46.73
C VAL A 201 18.73 48.70 -46.53
N ALA A 202 18.46 49.33 -45.39
CA ALA A 202 18.96 50.67 -45.05
C ALA A 202 20.48 50.79 -45.24
N GLY A 203 20.93 51.92 -45.80
CA GLY A 203 22.34 52.20 -46.07
C GLY A 203 23.00 51.33 -47.17
N SER A 204 22.24 50.51 -47.90
CA SER A 204 22.79 49.63 -48.95
C SER A 204 22.95 50.29 -50.32
N ALA A 205 22.36 51.47 -50.51
CA ALA A 205 22.36 52.16 -51.79
C ALA A 205 23.74 52.70 -52.18
N LYS A 206 24.06 52.57 -53.47
CA LYS A 206 25.34 52.97 -54.04
C LYS A 206 25.15 53.59 -55.42
N VAL A 207 25.93 54.64 -55.68
CA VAL A 207 26.16 55.26 -56.99
C VAL A 207 27.66 55.22 -57.24
N ASP A 208 28.11 54.49 -58.25
CA ASP A 208 29.54 54.19 -58.53
C ASP A 208 30.33 53.76 -57.28
N GLY A 209 29.70 52.93 -56.46
CA GLY A 209 30.30 52.41 -55.23
C GLY A 209 30.26 53.34 -54.02
N ARG A 210 29.80 54.59 -54.17
CA ARG A 210 29.67 55.58 -53.09
C ARG A 210 28.24 55.65 -52.57
N ALA A 211 28.07 55.87 -51.27
CA ALA A 211 26.75 56.07 -50.69
C ALA A 211 26.18 57.45 -51.07
N PRO A 212 24.88 57.56 -51.41
CA PRO A 212 24.22 58.85 -51.61
C PRO A 212 24.13 59.63 -50.28
N ALA A 213 23.98 60.96 -50.35
CA ALA A 213 23.85 61.82 -49.17
C ALA A 213 22.50 61.61 -48.46
N GLU A 214 22.56 61.20 -47.18
CA GLU A 214 21.50 61.00 -46.16
C GLU A 214 20.14 60.38 -46.55
N GLY A 215 19.77 59.32 -45.79
CA GLY A 215 18.39 58.87 -45.58
C GLY A 215 18.23 57.35 -45.38
N ASP A 216 17.41 56.94 -44.41
CA ASP A 216 16.98 55.54 -44.19
C ASP A 216 15.88 55.07 -45.18
N ALA A 217 15.46 55.93 -46.10
CA ALA A 217 14.38 55.68 -47.06
C ALA A 217 14.90 55.17 -48.42
N GLU A 218 13.99 54.67 -49.27
CA GLU A 218 14.27 54.20 -50.63
C GLU A 218 14.88 55.32 -51.52
N PRO A 219 16.19 55.27 -51.84
CA PRO A 219 16.93 56.43 -52.35
C PRO A 219 16.79 56.67 -53.86
N PHE A 220 16.14 55.76 -54.59
CA PHE A 220 15.88 55.87 -56.03
C PHE A 220 14.41 55.59 -56.39
N GLY A 221 13.51 55.74 -55.42
CA GLY A 221 12.08 55.54 -55.64
C GLY A 221 11.43 56.67 -56.45
N PRO A 222 10.24 56.43 -57.05
CA PRO A 222 9.52 57.46 -57.82
C PRO A 222 9.10 58.67 -56.98
N SER A 223 9.06 58.53 -55.65
CA SER A 223 8.74 59.61 -54.71
C SER A 223 9.89 60.61 -54.50
N ARG A 224 11.12 60.23 -54.85
CA ARG A 224 12.34 61.06 -54.70
C ARG A 224 13.30 60.83 -55.88
N PRO A 225 12.98 61.37 -57.07
CA PRO A 225 13.91 61.34 -58.20
C PRO A 225 15.20 62.09 -57.81
N THR A 226 16.32 61.37 -57.82
CA THR A 226 17.63 61.91 -57.46
C THR A 226 18.53 61.94 -58.69
N ILE A 227 19.21 63.07 -58.91
CA ILE A 227 20.27 63.16 -59.91
C ILE A 227 21.44 62.28 -59.41
N VAL A 228 21.64 61.14 -60.07
CA VAL A 228 22.68 60.17 -59.73
C VAL A 228 24.01 60.52 -60.37
N ALA A 229 24.00 61.27 -61.48
CA ALA A 229 25.21 61.85 -62.07
C ALA A 229 24.87 63.20 -62.72
N PRO A 230 25.56 64.31 -62.36
CA PRO A 230 25.33 65.60 -63.01
C PRO A 230 25.76 65.60 -64.49
N THR A 231 26.74 64.76 -64.83
CA THR A 231 27.21 64.60 -66.20
C THR A 231 27.72 63.18 -66.41
N LEU A 232 27.20 62.49 -67.42
CA LEU A 232 27.69 61.20 -67.89
C LEU A 232 28.28 61.36 -69.30
N GLY A 233 29.61 61.44 -69.37
CA GLY A 233 30.34 61.65 -70.61
C GLY A 233 30.14 60.53 -71.64
N PRO A 234 30.46 60.78 -72.93
CA PRO A 234 30.36 59.76 -73.97
C PRO A 234 31.34 58.60 -73.68
N GLY A 235 30.85 57.37 -73.86
CA GLY A 235 31.57 56.14 -73.53
C GLY A 235 31.63 55.78 -72.04
N ALA A 236 31.12 56.64 -71.15
CA ALA A 236 31.13 56.38 -69.71
C ALA A 236 29.97 55.46 -69.27
N THR A 237 30.18 54.77 -68.15
CA THR A 237 29.20 53.87 -67.53
C THR A 237 29.02 54.27 -66.06
N LEU A 238 27.76 54.31 -65.63
CA LEU A 238 27.33 54.61 -64.27
C LEU A 238 26.64 53.38 -63.67
N ASP A 239 27.03 52.99 -62.45
CA ASP A 239 26.41 51.90 -61.72
C ASP A 239 25.58 52.42 -60.53
N VAL A 240 24.29 52.12 -60.52
CA VAL A 240 23.34 52.55 -59.48
C VAL A 240 22.61 51.33 -58.94
N GLY A 241 22.49 51.20 -57.62
CA GLY A 241 21.76 50.06 -57.05
C GLY A 241 21.70 50.05 -55.54
N TYR A 242 20.97 49.09 -55.00
CA TYR A 242 20.81 48.85 -53.57
C TYR A 242 20.50 47.39 -53.27
N ARG A 243 20.52 47.00 -51.99
CA ARG A 243 20.08 45.69 -51.54
C ARG A 243 18.65 45.73 -51.02
N VAL A 244 17.94 44.64 -51.28
CA VAL A 244 16.61 44.38 -50.76
C VAL A 244 16.62 43.07 -50.00
N ARG A 245 15.82 42.95 -48.95
CA ARG A 245 15.58 41.70 -48.23
C ARG A 245 14.25 41.11 -48.69
N ILE A 246 14.26 39.84 -49.07
CA ILE A 246 13.07 39.10 -49.47
C ILE A 246 12.18 38.92 -48.23
N ASP A 247 10.86 39.05 -48.37
CA ASP A 247 9.93 38.78 -47.25
C ASP A 247 10.21 37.40 -46.65
N ALA A 248 10.18 37.30 -45.32
CA ALA A 248 10.52 36.07 -44.60
C ALA A 248 9.57 34.89 -44.90
N THR A 249 8.37 35.17 -45.43
CA THR A 249 7.34 34.19 -45.71
C THR A 249 6.74 34.40 -47.10
N LEU A 250 6.81 33.39 -47.95
CA LEU A 250 6.36 33.46 -49.34
C LEU A 250 5.82 32.11 -49.82
N GLU A 251 4.92 32.12 -50.79
CA GLU A 251 4.55 30.90 -51.51
C GLU A 251 5.72 30.40 -52.37
N ASP A 252 5.78 29.09 -52.55
CA ASP A 252 6.85 28.45 -53.33
C ASP A 252 6.87 28.98 -54.78
N ALA A 253 8.07 29.26 -55.28
CA ALA A 253 8.31 29.83 -56.60
C ALA A 253 7.69 31.22 -56.85
N THR A 254 7.45 32.02 -55.81
CA THR A 254 7.03 33.43 -55.93
C THR A 254 8.04 34.20 -56.79
N ALA A 255 7.53 34.93 -57.79
CA ALA A 255 8.35 35.67 -58.74
C ALA A 255 8.54 37.13 -58.29
N ILE A 256 9.77 37.50 -57.95
CA ILE A 256 10.17 38.89 -57.67
C ILE A 256 10.59 39.55 -58.98
N ALA A 257 9.77 40.50 -59.44
CA ALA A 257 10.02 41.26 -60.66
C ALA A 257 10.53 42.67 -60.32
N ALA A 258 11.74 42.99 -60.74
CA ALA A 258 12.32 44.32 -60.60
C ALA A 258 12.16 45.13 -61.89
N ARG A 259 11.80 46.41 -61.71
CA ARG A 259 11.62 47.38 -62.79
C ARG A 259 12.47 48.61 -62.49
N GLY A 260 12.78 49.37 -63.53
CA GLY A 260 13.47 50.63 -63.38
C GLY A 260 13.32 51.48 -64.64
N SER A 261 13.67 52.75 -64.54
CA SER A 261 13.71 53.68 -65.65
C SER A 261 14.86 54.67 -65.49
N VAL A 262 15.23 55.29 -66.60
CA VAL A 262 16.31 56.29 -66.63
C VAL A 262 15.90 57.44 -67.53
N CYS A 263 16.28 58.65 -67.14
CA CYS A 263 16.15 59.86 -67.94
C CYS A 263 17.38 60.76 -67.75
N SER A 264 17.46 61.80 -68.57
CA SER A 264 18.47 62.86 -68.48
C SER A 264 17.84 64.16 -69.00
N GLN A 265 18.58 65.26 -68.96
CA GLN A 265 18.13 66.52 -69.56
C GLN A 265 17.88 66.39 -71.08
N GLU A 266 18.65 65.56 -71.79
CA GLU A 266 18.57 65.37 -73.24
C GLU A 266 17.60 64.27 -73.68
N LEU A 267 17.25 63.34 -72.80
CA LEU A 267 16.46 62.15 -73.14
C LEU A 267 15.25 62.01 -72.22
N PRO A 268 14.05 61.79 -72.77
CA PRO A 268 12.87 61.48 -71.96
C PRO A 268 13.07 60.17 -71.21
N GLU A 269 12.28 59.97 -70.15
CA GLU A 269 12.29 58.74 -69.38
C GLU A 269 11.93 57.52 -70.25
N PHE A 270 12.74 56.46 -70.14
CA PHE A 270 12.44 55.17 -70.74
C PHE A 270 12.65 54.05 -69.73
N ALA A 271 11.84 53.00 -69.85
CA ALA A 271 11.89 51.84 -68.98
C ALA A 271 13.06 50.91 -69.33
N LEU A 272 13.70 50.38 -68.30
CA LEU A 272 14.64 49.27 -68.41
C LEU A 272 13.86 47.95 -68.55
N ALA A 273 14.49 46.96 -69.20
CA ALA A 273 13.91 45.62 -69.30
C ALA A 273 13.66 45.03 -67.90
N THR A 274 12.45 44.53 -67.66
CA THR A 274 12.09 43.89 -66.38
C THR A 274 12.91 42.62 -66.19
N VAL A 275 13.44 42.43 -64.98
CA VAL A 275 14.13 41.20 -64.58
C VAL A 275 13.33 40.49 -63.50
N THR A 276 13.24 39.17 -63.58
CA THR A 276 12.42 38.36 -62.67
C THR A 276 13.25 37.23 -62.08
N LEU A 277 13.15 37.03 -60.77
CA LEU A 277 13.77 35.93 -60.04
C LEU A 277 12.69 35.14 -59.29
N LYS A 278 12.67 33.81 -59.41
CA LYS A 278 11.75 32.94 -58.64
C LYS A 278 12.42 32.50 -57.34
N ILE A 279 11.72 32.65 -56.23
CA ILE A 279 12.21 32.30 -54.90
C ILE A 279 11.66 30.93 -54.49
N PRO A 280 12.49 29.87 -54.36
CA PRO A 280 12.08 28.62 -53.73
C PRO A 280 11.73 28.81 -52.26
N SER A 281 10.59 28.27 -51.85
CA SER A 281 10.13 28.33 -50.45
C SER A 281 9.44 27.00 -50.10
N LYS A 282 9.62 26.50 -48.88
CA LYS A 282 9.01 25.22 -48.48
C LYS A 282 8.47 25.25 -47.04
N PRO A 283 7.31 24.63 -46.77
CA PRO A 283 6.92 24.32 -45.40
C PRO A 283 7.88 23.29 -44.80
N SER A 284 8.04 23.32 -43.48
CA SER A 284 8.91 22.38 -42.76
C SER A 284 8.40 22.14 -41.35
N PHE A 285 8.30 20.87 -40.97
CA PHE A 285 7.95 20.44 -39.62
C PHE A 285 9.13 19.73 -38.95
N ALA A 286 10.38 19.95 -39.39
CA ALA A 286 11.55 19.22 -38.90
C ALA A 286 12.11 19.72 -37.55
N GLY A 287 11.60 20.83 -37.02
CA GLY A 287 12.10 21.44 -35.77
C GLY A 287 11.70 20.65 -34.52
N GLU A 288 12.44 20.86 -33.42
CA GLU A 288 12.20 20.22 -32.13
C GLU A 288 10.83 20.58 -31.51
N GLU A 289 10.31 21.78 -31.84
CA GLU A 289 8.99 22.24 -31.41
C GLU A 289 7.82 21.49 -32.09
N THR A 290 8.12 20.70 -33.13
CA THR A 290 7.20 19.70 -33.65
C THR A 290 7.53 18.37 -32.99
N SER A 291 6.62 17.89 -32.15
CA SER A 291 6.87 16.76 -31.25
C SER A 291 5.63 15.90 -31.08
N PHE A 292 5.87 14.66 -30.65
CA PHE A 292 4.84 13.74 -30.17
C PHE A 292 5.23 13.28 -28.78
N THR A 293 4.30 13.40 -27.85
CA THR A 293 4.50 13.08 -26.44
C THR A 293 3.40 12.14 -25.96
N VAL A 294 3.82 11.16 -25.19
CA VAL A 294 2.96 10.21 -24.48
C VAL A 294 3.12 10.55 -23.01
N ASP A 295 2.04 10.96 -22.36
CA ASP A 295 2.03 11.46 -20.98
C ASP A 295 2.16 10.31 -19.97
N CYS A 296 3.32 9.66 -19.98
CA CYS A 296 3.74 8.61 -19.07
C CYS A 296 5.28 8.50 -19.05
N GLU A 297 5.80 7.72 -18.10
CA GLU A 297 7.20 7.30 -18.10
C GLU A 297 7.42 6.16 -19.14
N ASP A 298 8.51 5.40 -19.02
CA ASP A 298 8.78 4.24 -19.88
C ASP A 298 7.83 3.05 -19.62
N ASP A 299 7.15 3.08 -18.46
CA ASP A 299 6.24 2.03 -18.01
C ASP A 299 4.82 2.54 -17.73
N VAL A 300 3.81 1.72 -18.04
CA VAL A 300 2.39 1.99 -17.75
C VAL A 300 1.71 0.78 -17.14
N VAL A 301 0.67 1.00 -16.33
CA VAL A 301 -0.12 -0.10 -15.74
C VAL A 301 -1.47 -0.25 -16.46
N PRO A 302 -2.04 -1.46 -16.58
CA PRO A 302 -3.40 -1.64 -17.09
C PRO A 302 -4.43 -0.80 -16.32
N GLY A 303 -5.40 -0.23 -17.04
CA GLY A 303 -6.36 0.73 -16.51
C GLY A 303 -5.85 2.17 -16.41
N GLN A 304 -4.55 2.43 -16.60
CA GLN A 304 -4.01 3.80 -16.61
C GLN A 304 -4.54 4.58 -17.81
N ARG A 305 -5.05 5.79 -17.55
CA ARG A 305 -5.40 6.77 -18.57
C ARG A 305 -4.15 7.54 -19.00
N ILE A 306 -3.88 7.60 -20.29
CA ILE A 306 -2.71 8.27 -20.88
C ILE A 306 -3.20 9.31 -21.89
N ARG A 307 -2.62 10.51 -21.83
CA ARG A 307 -2.80 11.56 -22.83
C ARG A 307 -1.70 11.47 -23.90
N LEU A 308 -2.11 11.55 -25.15
CA LEU A 308 -1.23 11.61 -26.32
C LEU A 308 -1.33 13.02 -26.90
N THR A 309 -0.20 13.71 -27.04
CA THR A 309 -0.15 15.09 -27.55
C THR A 309 0.83 15.17 -28.71
N ALA A 310 0.35 15.67 -29.86
CA ALA A 310 1.17 15.98 -31.01
C ALA A 310 1.13 17.48 -31.29
N ARG A 311 2.30 18.11 -31.37
CA ARG A 311 2.45 19.52 -31.70
C ARG A 311 3.00 19.65 -33.11
N ALA A 312 2.31 20.39 -33.97
CA ALA A 312 2.71 20.67 -35.33
C ALA A 312 3.09 22.14 -35.47
N ARG A 313 4.39 22.45 -35.67
CA ARG A 313 4.86 23.81 -35.95
C ARG A 313 5.51 23.90 -37.32
N ASN A 314 4.95 24.75 -38.18
CA ASN A 314 5.55 25.02 -39.48
C ASN A 314 6.71 26.01 -39.31
N ILE A 315 7.94 25.50 -39.22
CA ILE A 315 9.18 26.30 -39.18
C ILE A 315 9.73 26.61 -40.57
N GLY A 316 9.02 26.21 -41.63
CA GLY A 316 9.40 26.52 -43.01
C GLY A 316 9.08 27.96 -43.40
N THR A 317 9.39 28.29 -44.65
CA THR A 317 9.23 29.65 -45.20
C THR A 317 7.99 29.80 -46.09
N ALA A 318 7.23 28.72 -46.29
CA ALA A 318 5.97 28.71 -47.04
C ALA A 318 4.84 28.07 -46.23
N ARG A 319 3.60 28.39 -46.60
CA ARG A 319 2.39 27.79 -46.03
C ARG A 319 2.37 26.29 -46.26
N ALA A 320 2.08 25.53 -45.20
CA ALA A 320 1.77 24.11 -45.30
C ALA A 320 0.29 23.93 -45.63
N ARG A 321 -0.02 23.23 -46.73
CA ARG A 321 -1.41 23.02 -47.17
C ARG A 321 -1.91 21.64 -46.77
N ASN A 322 -3.21 21.56 -46.43
CA ASN A 322 -3.89 20.33 -46.04
C ASN A 322 -3.14 19.53 -44.95
N VAL A 323 -2.71 20.22 -43.90
CA VAL A 323 -2.06 19.62 -42.74
C VAL A 323 -3.03 18.70 -42.02
N LYS A 324 -2.61 17.46 -41.81
CA LYS A 324 -3.33 16.45 -41.02
C LYS A 324 -2.39 15.85 -39.99
N VAL A 325 -2.91 15.58 -38.80
CA VAL A 325 -2.20 14.83 -37.77
C VAL A 325 -2.95 13.54 -37.52
N LYS A 326 -2.26 12.41 -37.60
CA LYS A 326 -2.81 11.08 -37.32
C LYS A 326 -2.06 10.45 -36.17
N ILE A 327 -2.74 10.27 -35.03
CA ILE A 327 -2.24 9.51 -33.88
C ILE A 327 -2.78 8.07 -33.97
N LYS A 328 -1.88 7.10 -34.14
CA LYS A 328 -2.22 5.68 -34.17
C LYS A 328 -2.30 5.13 -32.74
N LEU A 329 -3.45 4.57 -32.39
CA LEU A 329 -3.63 3.87 -31.13
C LEU A 329 -3.24 2.39 -31.32
N PRO A 330 -2.36 1.82 -30.47
CA PRO A 330 -2.00 0.41 -30.52
C PRO A 330 -3.12 -0.51 -30.00
N ASP A 331 -3.01 -1.80 -30.36
CA ASP A 331 -3.78 -2.85 -29.69
C ASP A 331 -3.41 -2.87 -28.20
N GLY A 332 -4.38 -3.08 -27.32
CA GLY A 332 -4.17 -2.92 -25.87
C GLY A 332 -4.38 -1.50 -25.34
N PHE A 333 -4.76 -0.53 -26.18
CA PHE A 333 -5.14 0.82 -25.76
C PHE A 333 -6.54 1.19 -26.28
N THR A 334 -7.40 1.77 -25.43
CA THR A 334 -8.77 2.12 -25.79
C THR A 334 -8.97 3.63 -25.69
N TYR A 335 -9.46 4.25 -26.77
CA TYR A 335 -9.79 5.68 -26.79
C TYR A 335 -10.79 6.08 -25.68
N SER A 336 -10.55 7.20 -25.02
CA SER A 336 -11.48 7.82 -24.08
C SER A 336 -12.37 8.83 -24.81
N GLY A 337 -13.66 8.55 -24.94
CA GLY A 337 -14.63 9.44 -25.59
C GLY A 337 -14.61 10.87 -25.03
N GLY A 338 -14.75 11.85 -25.90
CA GLY A 338 -14.74 13.29 -25.58
C GLY A 338 -13.37 13.87 -25.21
N SER A 339 -12.29 13.11 -25.36
CA SER A 339 -10.94 13.55 -24.97
C SER A 339 -10.17 14.30 -26.06
N ARG A 340 -10.66 14.31 -27.30
CA ARG A 340 -10.01 15.01 -28.42
C ARG A 340 -10.00 16.53 -28.19
N ARG A 341 -8.83 17.13 -28.39
CA ARG A 341 -8.58 18.57 -28.23
C ARG A 341 -7.76 19.11 -29.40
N VAL A 342 -8.06 20.34 -29.82
CA VAL A 342 -7.23 21.14 -30.74
C VAL A 342 -7.02 22.50 -30.09
N ASP A 343 -5.77 22.90 -29.86
CA ASP A 343 -5.37 24.12 -29.14
C ASP A 343 -6.15 24.30 -27.81
N GLY A 344 -6.36 23.19 -27.08
CA GLY A 344 -7.08 23.15 -25.81
C GLY A 344 -8.62 23.12 -25.93
N ALA A 345 -9.20 23.41 -27.08
CA ALA A 345 -10.65 23.34 -27.33
C ALA A 345 -11.10 21.90 -27.60
N THR A 346 -12.23 21.48 -27.00
CA THR A 346 -12.79 20.12 -27.19
C THR A 346 -13.36 19.94 -28.58
N LEU A 347 -13.01 18.84 -29.23
CA LEU A 347 -13.57 18.42 -30.51
C LEU A 347 -14.67 17.38 -30.28
N VAL A 348 -15.77 17.49 -31.03
CA VAL A 348 -16.87 16.51 -30.94
C VAL A 348 -16.47 15.22 -31.66
N ASP A 349 -16.73 14.09 -31.02
CA ASP A 349 -16.50 12.74 -31.57
C ASP A 349 -17.52 12.40 -32.68
N ARG A 350 -17.32 12.97 -33.87
CA ARG A 350 -18.12 12.65 -35.07
C ARG A 350 -17.45 11.65 -36.01
N GLU A 351 -16.17 11.36 -35.78
CA GLU A 351 -15.36 10.54 -36.68
C GLU A 351 -15.27 9.09 -36.21
N LYS A 352 -15.11 8.18 -37.18
CA LYS A 352 -14.79 6.77 -36.88
C LYS A 352 -13.30 6.56 -36.57
N ASP A 353 -12.44 7.45 -37.05
CA ASP A 353 -10.99 7.44 -36.78
C ASP A 353 -10.67 8.57 -35.79
N PHE A 354 -10.77 8.28 -34.49
CA PHE A 354 -10.55 9.26 -33.43
C PHE A 354 -9.13 9.84 -33.40
N GLY A 355 -8.17 9.16 -34.04
CA GLY A 355 -6.78 9.58 -34.12
C GLY A 355 -6.49 10.61 -35.21
N LEU A 356 -7.41 10.84 -36.14
CA LEU A 356 -7.23 11.80 -37.24
C LEU A 356 -7.65 13.22 -36.80
N PHE A 357 -6.82 14.21 -37.12
CA PHE A 357 -7.10 15.63 -36.96
C PHE A 357 -6.83 16.34 -38.27
N GLU A 358 -7.83 16.99 -38.85
CA GLU A 358 -7.69 17.81 -40.05
C GLU A 358 -7.50 19.27 -39.66
N LEU A 359 -6.29 19.79 -39.82
CA LEU A 359 -5.92 21.15 -39.38
C LEU A 359 -6.07 22.19 -40.50
N GLY A 360 -6.16 21.75 -41.75
CA GLY A 360 -6.24 22.65 -42.91
C GLY A 360 -4.89 23.28 -43.23
N ASP A 361 -4.86 24.57 -43.55
CA ASP A 361 -3.63 25.27 -43.91
C ASP A 361 -2.92 25.83 -42.65
N LEU A 362 -1.60 25.68 -42.58
CA LEU A 362 -0.78 26.22 -41.49
C LEU A 362 0.30 27.17 -42.02
N GLU A 363 0.19 28.44 -41.65
CA GLU A 363 1.16 29.48 -42.04
C GLU A 363 2.54 29.27 -41.41
N PRO A 364 3.62 29.80 -42.03
CA PRO A 364 4.94 29.86 -41.41
C PRO A 364 4.90 30.45 -40.00
N GLY A 365 5.63 29.84 -39.06
CA GLY A 365 5.70 30.24 -37.65
C GLY A 365 4.51 29.83 -36.79
N ARG A 366 3.38 29.41 -37.38
CA ARG A 366 2.21 28.96 -36.61
C ARG A 366 2.44 27.56 -36.04
N SER A 367 1.91 27.36 -34.84
CA SER A 367 1.84 26.06 -34.16
C SER A 367 0.39 25.70 -33.90
N VAL A 368 0.06 24.43 -34.00
CA VAL A 368 -1.20 23.86 -33.52
C VAL A 368 -0.86 22.64 -32.68
N GLU A 369 -1.53 22.50 -31.55
CA GLU A 369 -1.43 21.32 -30.69
C GLU A 369 -2.72 20.49 -30.81
N VAL A 370 -2.57 19.19 -30.99
CA VAL A 370 -3.69 18.23 -30.90
C VAL A 370 -3.41 17.24 -29.79
N SER A 371 -4.43 16.88 -29.03
CA SER A 371 -4.33 15.80 -28.06
C SER A 371 -5.58 14.93 -28.02
N LEU A 372 -5.39 13.70 -27.57
CA LEU A 372 -6.45 12.77 -27.22
C LEU A 372 -5.99 11.92 -26.04
N ALA A 373 -6.92 11.26 -25.36
CA ALA A 373 -6.60 10.33 -24.28
C ALA A 373 -7.18 8.94 -24.55
N GLY A 374 -6.58 7.95 -23.94
CA GLY A 374 -7.12 6.60 -23.88
C GLY A 374 -6.68 5.91 -22.61
N ILE A 375 -7.13 4.67 -22.44
CA ILE A 375 -6.89 3.84 -21.28
C ILE A 375 -6.17 2.58 -21.74
N VAL A 376 -5.09 2.21 -21.07
CA VAL A 376 -4.44 0.90 -21.26
C VAL A 376 -5.46 -0.17 -20.89
N ARG A 377 -5.76 -1.08 -21.81
CA ARG A 377 -6.73 -2.15 -21.57
C ARG A 377 -6.28 -3.00 -20.39
N SER A 378 -7.25 -3.52 -19.66
CA SER A 378 -7.02 -4.53 -18.64
C SER A 378 -7.90 -5.74 -18.98
N PRO A 379 -7.38 -6.97 -18.93
CA PRO A 379 -5.99 -7.30 -18.60
C PRO A 379 -5.04 -7.17 -19.79
N VAL A 380 -3.75 -6.91 -19.52
CA VAL A 380 -2.65 -6.96 -20.50
C VAL A 380 -1.45 -7.59 -19.80
N LYS A 381 -0.75 -8.51 -20.49
CA LYS A 381 0.39 -9.24 -19.93
C LYS A 381 1.56 -8.30 -19.61
N ASN A 382 2.26 -8.55 -18.52
CA ASN A 382 3.50 -7.85 -18.15
C ASN A 382 4.55 -7.94 -19.26
N GLY A 383 5.23 -6.82 -19.54
CA GLY A 383 6.23 -6.71 -20.59
C GLY A 383 5.68 -6.52 -22.00
N THR A 384 4.35 -6.39 -22.18
CA THR A 384 3.78 -6.06 -23.49
C THR A 384 4.20 -4.64 -23.89
N GLU A 385 4.81 -4.45 -25.05
CA GLU A 385 5.10 -3.12 -25.58
C GLU A 385 3.87 -2.53 -26.30
N LEU A 386 3.53 -1.29 -25.97
CA LEU A 386 2.49 -0.49 -26.64
C LEU A 386 3.14 0.54 -27.56
N PRO A 387 3.15 0.30 -28.90
CA PRO A 387 3.73 1.24 -29.85
C PRO A 387 2.73 2.37 -30.17
N PHE A 388 3.00 3.56 -29.65
CA PHE A 388 2.32 4.78 -30.07
C PHE A 388 3.05 5.38 -31.27
N ALA A 389 2.28 5.84 -32.25
CA ALA A 389 2.83 6.56 -33.38
C ALA A 389 1.98 7.79 -33.71
N ALA A 390 2.63 8.84 -34.16
CA ALA A 390 1.97 10.00 -34.73
C ALA A 390 2.57 10.34 -36.09
N ARG A 391 1.74 10.79 -37.02
CA ARG A 391 2.17 11.22 -38.35
C ARG A 391 1.55 12.58 -38.66
N ILE A 392 2.37 13.51 -39.10
CA ILE A 392 1.97 14.82 -39.59
C ILE A 392 2.15 14.82 -41.10
N ASP A 393 1.06 14.91 -41.85
CA ASP A 393 1.05 14.94 -43.32
C ASP A 393 0.70 16.35 -43.80
N TRP A 394 1.37 16.81 -44.86
CA TRP A 394 0.99 18.02 -45.61
C TRP A 394 1.18 17.77 -47.11
N ALA A 395 0.68 18.66 -47.97
CA ALA A 395 0.61 18.44 -49.42
C ALA A 395 1.94 18.07 -50.12
N LYS A 396 3.10 18.38 -49.53
CA LYS A 396 4.44 18.14 -50.10
C LYS A 396 5.39 17.38 -49.14
N GLY A 397 4.86 16.65 -48.15
CA GLY A 397 5.70 15.84 -47.27
C GLY A 397 4.98 15.30 -46.03
N ASP A 398 5.72 14.55 -45.23
CA ASP A 398 5.25 14.05 -43.95
C ASP A 398 6.38 13.99 -42.91
N ARG A 399 6.00 13.88 -41.64
CA ARG A 399 6.90 13.58 -40.52
C ARG A 399 6.21 12.58 -39.60
N SER A 400 6.92 11.50 -39.28
CA SER A 400 6.43 10.46 -38.37
C SER A 400 7.20 10.47 -37.06
N PHE A 401 6.53 10.02 -36.01
CA PHE A 401 7.04 9.83 -34.67
C PHE A 401 6.59 8.47 -34.15
N ASP A 402 7.47 7.81 -33.42
CA ASP A 402 7.21 6.55 -32.73
C ASP A 402 7.68 6.62 -31.28
N ARG A 403 6.93 5.99 -30.40
CA ARG A 403 7.23 5.87 -28.98
C ARG A 403 6.62 4.57 -28.48
N ALA A 404 7.44 3.66 -27.96
CA ALA A 404 6.95 2.47 -27.27
C ALA A 404 6.96 2.70 -25.76
N VAL A 405 5.99 2.11 -25.08
CA VAL A 405 5.88 2.10 -23.61
C VAL A 405 5.62 0.67 -23.16
N THR A 406 6.27 0.23 -22.09
CA THR A 406 6.15 -1.14 -21.60
C THR A 406 5.02 -1.23 -20.58
N VAL A 407 4.15 -2.23 -20.72
CA VAL A 407 3.11 -2.49 -19.73
C VAL A 407 3.71 -3.23 -18.55
N ARG A 408 3.60 -2.65 -17.35
CA ARG A 408 3.84 -3.30 -16.08
C ARG A 408 2.53 -3.84 -15.52
N SER A 409 2.44 -5.16 -15.46
CA SER A 409 1.30 -5.86 -14.88
C SER A 409 1.80 -6.89 -13.87
N ALA A 410 0.99 -7.17 -12.86
CA ALA A 410 1.27 -8.22 -11.89
C ALA A 410 -0.05 -8.84 -11.41
N PRO A 411 -0.06 -10.12 -11.04
CA PRO A 411 -1.13 -10.66 -10.21
C PRO A 411 -1.11 -9.98 -8.83
N ALA A 412 -2.25 -9.94 -8.16
CA ALA A 412 -2.37 -9.36 -6.83
C ALA A 412 -3.43 -10.09 -6.02
N PHE A 413 -3.08 -10.44 -4.78
CA PHE A 413 -3.97 -11.15 -3.86
C PHE A 413 -4.03 -10.42 -2.50
N PRO A 414 -4.72 -9.27 -2.40
CA PRO A 414 -4.80 -8.53 -1.15
C PRO A 414 -5.49 -9.36 -0.07
N ALA A 415 -4.94 -9.34 1.15
CA ALA A 415 -5.44 -10.10 2.29
C ALA A 415 -6.89 -9.75 2.69
N ALA A 416 -7.40 -8.57 2.31
CA ALA A 416 -8.79 -8.19 2.56
C ALA A 416 -9.82 -9.03 1.77
N PHE A 417 -9.41 -9.62 0.64
CA PHE A 417 -10.28 -10.41 -0.25
C PHE A 417 -9.85 -11.88 -0.36
N ASN A 418 -8.61 -12.17 0.04
CA ASN A 418 -7.98 -13.47 -0.04
C ASN A 418 -7.76 -13.98 1.39
N THR A 419 -8.73 -14.73 1.91
CA THR A 419 -8.80 -15.12 3.31
C THR A 419 -9.17 -16.59 3.47
N ILE A 420 -8.83 -17.15 4.63
CA ILE A 420 -9.44 -18.38 5.15
C ILE A 420 -10.38 -18.06 6.31
N GLU A 421 -11.57 -18.64 6.26
CA GLU A 421 -12.59 -18.48 7.30
C GLU A 421 -13.16 -19.84 7.71
N ARG A 422 -13.62 -19.96 8.97
CA ARG A 422 -14.39 -21.14 9.41
C ARG A 422 -15.83 -21.00 8.95
N GLU A 423 -16.39 -22.08 8.41
CA GLU A 423 -17.82 -22.15 8.07
C GLU A 423 -18.63 -22.79 9.21
N THR A 424 -18.02 -23.73 9.93
CA THR A 424 -18.61 -24.42 11.09
C THR A 424 -18.41 -23.64 12.40
N PRO A 425 -19.24 -23.88 13.44
CA PRO A 425 -19.13 -23.18 14.72
C PRO A 425 -17.74 -23.33 15.34
N LYS A 426 -17.27 -22.29 16.06
CA LYS A 426 -15.94 -22.27 16.69
C LYS A 426 -15.67 -23.49 17.59
N ARG A 427 -16.70 -24.02 18.25
CA ARG A 427 -16.61 -25.26 19.04
C ARG A 427 -17.14 -26.43 18.24
N VAL A 428 -16.35 -27.49 18.15
CA VAL A 428 -16.66 -28.74 17.43
C VAL A 428 -16.44 -29.95 18.33
N SER A 429 -17.23 -30.99 18.16
CA SER A 429 -17.11 -32.23 18.93
C SER A 429 -16.16 -33.20 18.22
N PRO A 430 -15.56 -34.15 18.95
CA PRO A 430 -14.76 -35.23 18.36
C PRO A 430 -15.56 -36.02 17.32
N GLY A 431 -14.98 -36.20 16.14
CA GLY A 431 -15.64 -36.82 14.99
C GLY A 431 -16.55 -35.90 14.17
N ASP A 432 -16.80 -34.66 14.58
CA ASP A 432 -17.51 -33.69 13.73
C ASP A 432 -16.65 -33.29 12.52
N ALA A 433 -17.32 -32.80 11.47
CA ALA A 433 -16.64 -32.15 10.35
C ALA A 433 -16.28 -30.71 10.74
N ALA A 434 -15.00 -30.36 10.59
CA ALA A 434 -14.51 -28.99 10.62
C ALA A 434 -14.39 -28.47 9.19
N VAL A 435 -15.24 -27.51 8.86
CA VAL A 435 -15.35 -26.94 7.51
C VAL A 435 -14.81 -25.51 7.49
N PHE A 436 -13.98 -25.22 6.48
CA PHE A 436 -13.36 -23.94 6.21
C PHE A 436 -13.63 -23.53 4.76
N THR A 437 -13.65 -22.21 4.53
CA THR A 437 -13.76 -21.61 3.20
C THR A 437 -12.55 -20.74 2.96
N ILE A 438 -11.83 -21.01 1.87
CA ILE A 438 -10.72 -20.18 1.40
C ILE A 438 -11.20 -19.43 0.16
N ARG A 439 -11.20 -18.11 0.24
CA ARG A 439 -11.48 -17.25 -0.89
C ARG A 439 -10.16 -16.83 -1.53
N ILE A 440 -10.05 -17.02 -2.85
CA ILE A 440 -8.89 -16.57 -3.63
C ILE A 440 -9.41 -15.81 -4.83
N GLU A 441 -9.01 -14.55 -4.97
CA GLU A 441 -9.36 -13.69 -6.08
C GLU A 441 -8.11 -12.97 -6.56
N ASN A 442 -7.71 -13.24 -7.80
CA ASN A 442 -6.63 -12.49 -8.43
C ASN A 442 -7.17 -11.12 -8.83
N MET A 443 -6.93 -10.12 -7.99
CA MET A 443 -7.32 -8.72 -8.25
C MET A 443 -6.25 -7.94 -9.01
N GLY A 444 -5.17 -8.62 -9.41
CA GLY A 444 -4.13 -8.05 -10.23
C GLY A 444 -4.56 -7.85 -11.69
N THR A 445 -3.62 -7.36 -12.47
CA THR A 445 -3.81 -7.04 -13.90
C THR A 445 -3.13 -8.03 -14.83
N ASP A 446 -2.41 -9.00 -14.27
CA ASP A 446 -1.83 -10.15 -14.98
C ASP A 446 -2.23 -11.48 -14.33
N ALA A 447 -2.11 -12.56 -15.09
CA ALA A 447 -2.40 -13.89 -14.58
C ALA A 447 -1.33 -14.36 -13.59
N ALA A 448 -1.75 -15.02 -12.52
CA ALA A 448 -0.87 -15.83 -11.70
C ALA A 448 -0.82 -17.24 -12.29
N THR A 449 0.37 -17.73 -12.59
CA THR A 449 0.58 -19.10 -13.11
C THR A 449 1.23 -19.96 -12.04
N ASP A 450 1.03 -21.28 -12.12
CA ASP A 450 1.53 -22.23 -11.12
C ASP A 450 1.06 -21.86 -9.70
N ALA A 451 -0.22 -21.48 -9.60
CA ALA A 451 -0.87 -21.16 -8.34
C ALA A 451 -1.03 -22.43 -7.50
N ARG A 452 -0.41 -22.46 -6.32
CA ARG A 452 -0.44 -23.58 -5.38
C ARG A 452 -0.90 -23.10 -4.02
N LEU A 453 -1.93 -23.73 -3.50
CA LEU A 453 -2.44 -23.44 -2.16
C LEU A 453 -1.84 -24.44 -1.18
N GLN A 454 -0.90 -23.97 -0.35
CA GLN A 454 -0.27 -24.76 0.68
C GLN A 454 -1.06 -24.67 1.99
N LEU A 455 -1.29 -25.83 2.60
CA LEU A 455 -2.09 -25.97 3.81
C LEU A 455 -1.22 -26.51 4.94
N ASP A 456 -1.27 -25.83 6.09
CA ASP A 456 -0.67 -26.28 7.33
C ASP A 456 -1.82 -26.60 8.31
N VAL A 457 -1.94 -27.86 8.70
CA VAL A 457 -3.11 -28.43 9.37
C VAL A 457 -2.66 -29.15 10.64
N ASP A 458 -3.23 -28.74 11.78
CA ASP A 458 -2.91 -29.36 13.08
C ASP A 458 -3.30 -30.85 13.13
N GLU A 459 -2.53 -31.68 13.86
CA GLU A 459 -2.69 -33.14 13.94
C GLU A 459 -4.08 -33.63 14.40
N GLY A 460 -4.84 -32.79 15.10
CA GLY A 460 -6.21 -33.10 15.54
C GLY A 460 -7.26 -33.07 14.42
N LEU A 461 -6.87 -32.70 13.19
CA LEU A 461 -7.70 -32.71 11.99
C LEU A 461 -7.17 -33.77 11.01
N SER A 462 -8.06 -34.67 10.58
CA SER A 462 -7.74 -35.79 9.68
C SER A 462 -8.69 -35.84 8.48
N GLN A 463 -8.42 -36.70 7.49
CA GLN A 463 -9.29 -36.86 6.31
C GLN A 463 -9.57 -35.55 5.56
N LEU A 464 -8.54 -34.71 5.40
CA LEU A 464 -8.65 -33.42 4.72
C LEU A 464 -9.09 -33.62 3.27
N LYS A 465 -10.16 -32.92 2.88
CA LYS A 465 -10.68 -32.86 1.52
C LYS A 465 -10.82 -31.41 1.09
N ALA A 466 -10.39 -31.13 -0.13
CA ALA A 466 -10.56 -29.83 -0.76
C ALA A 466 -11.54 -29.93 -1.92
N SER A 467 -12.41 -28.94 -2.11
CA SER A 467 -13.30 -28.87 -3.26
C SER A 467 -13.48 -27.44 -3.78
N ASP A 468 -13.66 -27.29 -5.09
CA ASP A 468 -14.03 -26.02 -5.78
C ASP A 468 -15.28 -26.28 -6.62
N ARG A 469 -16.32 -25.45 -6.44
CA ARG A 469 -17.63 -25.57 -7.13
C ARG A 469 -18.17 -27.02 -7.15
N ASP A 470 -18.15 -27.67 -6.00
CA ASP A 470 -18.59 -29.06 -5.75
C ASP A 470 -17.75 -30.17 -6.41
N GLY A 471 -16.64 -29.84 -7.09
CA GLY A 471 -15.65 -30.79 -7.59
C GLY A 471 -14.50 -31.01 -6.59
N GLU A 472 -14.14 -32.27 -6.33
CA GLU A 472 -13.02 -32.62 -5.44
C GLU A 472 -11.68 -32.25 -6.08
N LEU A 473 -10.85 -31.50 -5.34
CA LEU A 473 -9.49 -31.13 -5.71
C LEU A 473 -8.51 -32.13 -5.10
N THR A 474 -7.52 -32.55 -5.88
CA THR A 474 -6.47 -33.44 -5.39
C THR A 474 -5.44 -32.63 -4.60
N ILE A 475 -5.15 -33.08 -3.38
CA ILE A 475 -4.01 -32.59 -2.58
C ILE A 475 -2.79 -33.42 -2.99
N GLY A 476 -1.75 -32.75 -3.48
CA GLY A 476 -0.52 -33.41 -3.95
C GLY A 476 0.30 -34.02 -2.81
N ASP A 477 1.31 -34.82 -3.16
CA ASP A 477 2.25 -35.41 -2.19
C ASP A 477 3.07 -34.35 -1.42
N ASP A 478 3.14 -33.12 -1.95
CA ASP A 478 3.75 -31.94 -1.32
C ASP A 478 2.81 -31.20 -0.35
N GLY A 479 1.59 -31.71 -0.16
CA GLY A 479 0.56 -31.12 0.69
C GLY A 479 -0.12 -29.88 0.10
N ALA A 480 0.13 -29.55 -1.17
CA ALA A 480 -0.47 -28.40 -1.83
C ALA A 480 -1.66 -28.78 -2.73
N VAL A 481 -2.60 -27.85 -2.88
CA VAL A 481 -3.67 -27.93 -3.87
C VAL A 481 -3.27 -27.11 -5.09
N HIS A 482 -3.14 -27.76 -6.25
CA HIS A 482 -2.76 -27.10 -7.49
C HIS A 482 -3.98 -26.41 -8.14
N LEU A 483 -3.88 -25.10 -8.34
CA LEU A 483 -4.91 -24.24 -8.93
C LEU A 483 -4.55 -23.79 -10.36
N ASP A 484 -3.38 -24.19 -10.85
CA ASP A 484 -2.80 -23.86 -12.15
C ASP A 484 -2.73 -22.37 -12.45
N LYS A 485 -3.64 -21.85 -13.29
CA LYS A 485 -3.64 -20.46 -13.74
C LYS A 485 -4.85 -19.72 -13.19
N LEU A 486 -4.60 -18.62 -12.49
CA LEU A 486 -5.60 -17.68 -12.02
C LEU A 486 -5.53 -16.41 -12.88
N GLU A 487 -6.46 -16.29 -13.84
CA GLU A 487 -6.59 -15.09 -14.68
C GLU A 487 -6.94 -13.85 -13.84
N PRO A 488 -6.66 -12.63 -14.32
CA PRO A 488 -7.15 -11.39 -13.70
C PRO A 488 -8.67 -11.42 -13.49
N SER A 489 -9.09 -10.96 -12.31
CA SER A 489 -10.48 -11.01 -11.82
C SER A 489 -11.07 -12.42 -11.67
N ALA A 490 -10.28 -13.49 -11.79
CA ALA A 490 -10.75 -14.83 -11.48
C ALA A 490 -10.88 -15.01 -9.97
N ALA A 491 -12.08 -15.37 -9.52
CA ALA A 491 -12.37 -15.76 -8.15
C ALA A 491 -12.58 -17.28 -8.03
N ARG A 492 -12.01 -17.86 -6.98
CA ARG A 492 -12.11 -19.26 -6.55
C ARG A 492 -12.55 -19.28 -5.10
N THR A 493 -13.43 -20.21 -4.77
CA THR A 493 -13.87 -20.46 -3.40
C THR A 493 -13.62 -21.93 -3.14
N ILE A 494 -12.58 -22.21 -2.34
CA ILE A 494 -12.16 -23.56 -2.02
C ILE A 494 -12.74 -23.92 -0.67
N LYS A 495 -13.55 -24.97 -0.63
CA LYS A 495 -14.07 -25.55 0.60
C LYS A 495 -13.09 -26.60 1.09
N LEU A 496 -12.63 -26.46 2.33
CA LEU A 496 -11.85 -27.48 3.02
C LEU A 496 -12.70 -28.14 4.09
N GLU A 497 -12.76 -29.46 4.05
CA GLU A 497 -13.43 -30.27 5.06
C GLU A 497 -12.41 -31.22 5.69
N ALA A 498 -12.30 -31.19 7.01
CA ALA A 498 -11.50 -32.14 7.78
C ALA A 498 -12.36 -32.74 8.89
N ARG A 499 -11.94 -33.90 9.41
CA ARG A 499 -12.62 -34.60 10.50
C ARG A 499 -11.83 -34.45 11.79
N VAL A 500 -12.50 -33.97 12.84
CA VAL A 500 -11.90 -33.86 14.18
C VAL A 500 -11.58 -35.27 14.70
N ALA A 501 -10.38 -35.45 15.26
CA ALA A 501 -9.94 -36.71 15.83
C ALA A 501 -10.98 -37.28 16.81
N PRO A 502 -11.21 -38.62 16.82
CA PRO A 502 -12.22 -39.25 17.67
C PRO A 502 -11.87 -39.20 19.16
N ALA A 503 -10.59 -39.06 19.50
CA ALA A 503 -10.08 -38.83 20.84
C ALA A 503 -9.17 -37.60 20.82
N ILE A 504 -9.54 -36.58 21.57
CA ILE A 504 -8.81 -35.30 21.62
C ILE A 504 -9.06 -34.62 22.97
N GLU A 505 -8.04 -33.92 23.44
CA GLU A 505 -8.11 -33.16 24.69
C GLU A 505 -9.09 -31.98 24.57
N ASP A 506 -9.89 -31.76 25.62
CA ASP A 506 -10.80 -30.62 25.65
C ASP A 506 -10.05 -29.29 25.53
N GLN A 507 -10.66 -28.31 24.87
CA GLN A 507 -10.06 -27.00 24.56
C GLN A 507 -8.86 -27.01 23.60
N THR A 508 -8.50 -28.15 22.99
CA THR A 508 -7.46 -28.18 21.95
C THR A 508 -7.83 -27.24 20.80
N GLN A 509 -6.91 -26.33 20.44
CA GLN A 509 -7.08 -25.48 19.25
C GLN A 509 -6.72 -26.30 18.01
N LEU A 510 -7.60 -26.26 17.02
CA LEU A 510 -7.45 -26.93 15.74
C LEU A 510 -7.32 -25.87 14.65
N ARG A 511 -6.09 -25.57 14.25
CA ARG A 511 -5.75 -24.54 13.26
C ARG A 511 -5.58 -25.13 11.87
N VAL A 512 -6.07 -24.38 10.89
CA VAL A 512 -5.67 -24.50 9.49
C VAL A 512 -5.11 -23.15 9.06
N ARG A 513 -3.85 -23.14 8.59
CA ARG A 513 -3.24 -21.98 7.94
C ARG A 513 -3.13 -22.22 6.45
N ALA A 514 -3.51 -21.23 5.66
CA ALA A 514 -3.52 -21.31 4.20
C ALA A 514 -2.57 -20.28 3.61
N ARG A 515 -1.77 -20.70 2.62
CA ARG A 515 -0.81 -19.85 1.93
C ARG A 515 -0.86 -20.08 0.43
N LEU A 516 -0.88 -19.03 -0.36
CA LEU A 516 -0.88 -19.10 -1.81
C LEU A 516 0.51 -18.80 -2.34
N GLN A 517 1.06 -19.73 -3.11
CA GLN A 517 2.30 -19.52 -3.87
C GLN A 517 1.98 -19.43 -5.36
N THR A 518 2.70 -18.60 -6.10
CA THR A 518 2.55 -18.48 -7.56
C THR A 518 3.95 -18.36 -8.20
N ALA A 519 4.06 -18.48 -9.53
CA ALA A 519 5.34 -18.28 -10.21
C ALA A 519 5.82 -16.81 -10.19
N GLN A 520 4.89 -15.85 -10.06
CA GLN A 520 5.17 -14.42 -10.14
C GLN A 520 5.40 -13.76 -8.77
N LEU A 521 4.85 -14.35 -7.71
CA LEU A 521 4.87 -13.81 -6.36
C LEU A 521 5.38 -14.89 -5.41
N ASP A 522 6.15 -14.45 -4.41
CA ASP A 522 6.51 -15.27 -3.25
C ASP A 522 5.26 -15.72 -2.47
N GLU A 523 5.45 -16.50 -1.42
CA GLU A 523 4.39 -17.02 -0.56
C GLU A 523 3.50 -15.90 0.01
N ILE A 524 2.19 -16.01 -0.23
CA ILE A 524 1.16 -15.07 0.21
C ILE A 524 0.37 -15.71 1.34
N ASP A 525 0.43 -15.13 2.53
CA ASP A 525 -0.34 -15.63 3.68
C ASP A 525 -1.82 -15.26 3.55
N LEU A 526 -2.70 -16.26 3.49
CA LEU A 526 -4.15 -16.08 3.46
C LEU A 526 -4.75 -16.06 4.89
N GLY A 527 -3.89 -16.25 5.90
CA GLY A 527 -4.26 -16.26 7.31
C GLY A 527 -4.50 -17.67 7.85
N SER A 528 -5.13 -17.72 9.03
CA SER A 528 -5.46 -18.97 9.71
C SER A 528 -6.85 -18.95 10.33
N ALA A 529 -7.56 -20.07 10.22
CA ALA A 529 -8.82 -20.28 10.91
C ALA A 529 -8.63 -21.31 12.03
N VAL A 530 -9.32 -21.10 13.16
CA VAL A 530 -9.18 -21.92 14.37
C VAL A 530 -10.54 -22.36 14.88
N HIS A 531 -10.64 -23.67 15.14
CA HIS A 531 -11.68 -24.30 15.94
C HIS A 531 -11.15 -24.70 17.31
N VAL A 532 -12.05 -24.99 18.24
CA VAL A 532 -11.74 -25.46 19.59
C VAL A 532 -12.50 -26.76 19.83
N ALA A 533 -11.79 -27.84 20.13
CA ALA A 533 -12.39 -29.13 20.44
C ALA A 533 -13.18 -29.06 21.75
N SER A 534 -14.41 -29.58 21.73
CA SER A 534 -15.28 -29.74 22.90
C SER A 534 -15.37 -31.22 23.23
N SER A 535 -14.56 -31.68 24.16
CA SER A 535 -14.36 -33.10 24.50
C SER A 535 -14.59 -33.33 25.99
N ARG A 536 -14.93 -34.57 26.39
CA ARG A 536 -15.06 -34.90 27.82
C ARG A 536 -14.79 -36.39 28.09
N PRO A 537 -14.22 -36.74 29.25
CA PRO A 537 -14.22 -38.13 29.70
C PRO A 537 -15.64 -38.57 30.07
N ARG A 538 -15.92 -39.86 29.95
CA ARG A 538 -17.22 -40.44 30.31
C ARG A 538 -17.02 -41.82 30.90
N PHE A 539 -17.50 -42.00 32.11
CA PHE A 539 -17.52 -43.28 32.81
C PHE A 539 -18.98 -43.64 33.10
N SER A 540 -19.29 -44.93 33.07
CA SER A 540 -20.63 -45.47 33.29
C SER A 540 -20.57 -46.69 34.21
N THR A 541 -21.68 -47.06 34.85
CA THR A 541 -21.79 -48.31 35.61
C THR A 541 -21.73 -49.56 34.74
N LYS A 542 -21.94 -49.42 33.41
CA LYS A 542 -21.82 -50.53 32.47
C LYS A 542 -20.36 -50.85 32.13
N GLY A 543 -19.53 -49.83 32.00
CA GLY A 543 -18.10 -49.95 31.70
C GLY A 543 -17.21 -49.94 32.94
N SER A 544 -17.74 -49.59 34.11
CA SER A 544 -16.99 -49.50 35.37
C SER A 544 -17.71 -50.25 36.49
N ALA A 545 -17.01 -51.19 37.14
CA ALA A 545 -17.61 -52.07 38.15
C ALA A 545 -16.59 -52.53 39.19
N LEU A 546 -17.09 -52.83 40.39
CA LEU A 546 -16.37 -53.54 41.45
C LEU A 546 -17.02 -54.92 41.60
N VAL A 547 -16.27 -55.99 41.34
CA VAL A 547 -16.79 -57.37 41.28
C VAL A 547 -15.92 -58.30 42.13
N LEU A 548 -16.53 -59.28 42.80
CA LEU A 548 -15.82 -60.23 43.66
C LEU A 548 -15.07 -61.24 42.79
N GLU A 549 -13.78 -61.46 43.07
CA GLU A 549 -13.03 -62.53 42.43
C GLU A 549 -13.20 -63.83 43.22
N GLY A 550 -14.24 -64.58 42.87
CA GLY A 550 -14.57 -65.87 43.46
C GLY A 550 -15.93 -65.90 44.16
N ASN A 551 -16.27 -67.07 44.72
CA ASN A 551 -17.52 -67.27 45.46
C ASN A 551 -17.26 -67.84 46.87
N GLU A 552 -16.05 -67.62 47.39
CA GLU A 552 -15.68 -68.05 48.73
C GLU A 552 -16.26 -67.08 49.76
N VAL A 553 -16.94 -67.65 50.75
CA VAL A 553 -17.48 -66.90 51.89
C VAL A 553 -16.32 -66.36 52.73
N LEU A 554 -16.38 -65.09 53.08
CA LEU A 554 -15.31 -64.41 53.81
C LEU A 554 -15.34 -64.79 55.30
N ARG A 555 -14.32 -65.54 55.74
CA ARG A 555 -14.13 -65.91 57.14
C ARG A 555 -13.37 -64.84 57.94
N PRO A 556 -13.56 -64.75 59.27
CA PRO A 556 -12.81 -63.83 60.12
C PRO A 556 -11.29 -63.91 59.91
N ASN A 557 -10.62 -62.76 59.84
CA ASN A 557 -9.19 -62.61 59.56
C ASN A 557 -8.71 -63.09 58.19
N ARG A 558 -9.61 -63.41 57.25
CA ARG A 558 -9.28 -63.70 55.85
C ARG A 558 -9.45 -62.46 54.97
N THR A 559 -8.80 -62.51 53.81
CA THR A 559 -8.81 -61.46 52.79
C THR A 559 -9.45 -62.03 51.54
N THR A 560 -10.28 -61.24 50.87
CA THR A 560 -10.86 -61.55 49.56
C THR A 560 -10.42 -60.50 48.54
N ALA A 561 -10.30 -60.92 47.28
CA ALA A 561 -9.91 -60.06 46.18
C ALA A 561 -11.16 -59.58 45.43
N CYS A 562 -11.23 -58.28 45.13
CA CYS A 562 -12.27 -57.67 44.32
C CYS A 562 -11.63 -56.99 43.12
N LYS A 563 -12.11 -57.29 41.91
CA LYS A 563 -11.67 -56.65 40.68
C LYS A 563 -12.43 -55.35 40.46
N LEU A 564 -11.69 -54.24 40.38
CA LEU A 564 -12.18 -52.91 40.02
C LEU A 564 -11.78 -52.58 38.59
N THR A 565 -12.73 -52.57 37.67
CA THR A 565 -12.52 -52.19 36.26
C THR A 565 -13.13 -50.82 36.01
N LEU A 566 -12.41 -49.94 35.31
CA LEU A 566 -12.88 -48.65 34.83
C LEU A 566 -12.70 -48.56 33.32
N HIS A 567 -13.75 -48.22 32.58
CA HIS A 567 -13.68 -47.95 31.14
C HIS A 567 -14.11 -46.50 30.85
N ASN A 568 -13.23 -45.75 30.19
CA ASN A 568 -13.53 -44.38 29.75
C ASN A 568 -14.14 -44.41 28.34
N GLU A 569 -15.47 -44.40 28.28
CA GLU A 569 -16.25 -44.33 27.03
C GLU A 569 -16.25 -42.91 26.41
N GLY A 570 -15.59 -41.94 27.05
CA GLY A 570 -15.52 -40.55 26.62
C GLY A 570 -14.48 -40.30 25.52
N THR A 571 -14.40 -39.06 25.08
CA THR A 571 -13.53 -38.62 23.98
C THR A 571 -12.29 -37.85 24.46
N ASP A 572 -12.21 -37.56 25.76
CA ASP A 572 -11.03 -37.00 26.43
C ASP A 572 -10.55 -37.95 27.54
N ARG A 573 -9.29 -37.81 27.94
CA ARG A 573 -8.71 -38.55 29.06
C ARG A 573 -9.36 -38.12 30.38
N GLY A 574 -9.67 -39.08 31.24
CA GLY A 574 -9.99 -38.80 32.63
C GLY A 574 -8.70 -38.45 33.37
N ARG A 575 -8.67 -37.30 34.04
CA ARG A 575 -7.51 -36.85 34.82
C ARG A 575 -7.74 -37.09 36.29
N ASP A 576 -6.72 -37.68 36.91
CA ASP A 576 -6.68 -37.94 38.34
C ASP A 576 -7.91 -38.72 38.82
N VAL A 577 -8.21 -39.80 38.08
CA VAL A 577 -9.36 -40.67 38.30
C VAL A 577 -9.15 -41.47 39.58
N ARG A 578 -10.10 -41.33 40.50
CA ARG A 578 -10.09 -41.93 41.83
C ARG A 578 -11.40 -42.67 42.12
N VAL A 579 -11.31 -43.79 42.81
CA VAL A 579 -12.47 -44.54 43.29
C VAL A 579 -12.36 -44.68 44.80
N ARG A 580 -13.26 -44.01 45.53
CA ARG A 580 -13.35 -44.12 46.99
C ARG A 580 -14.27 -45.28 47.34
N LEU A 581 -13.77 -46.23 48.12
CA LEU A 581 -14.56 -47.33 48.66
C LEU A 581 -15.27 -46.87 49.95
N PHE A 582 -16.51 -47.32 50.13
CA PHE A 582 -17.26 -47.19 51.36
C PHE A 582 -17.33 -48.57 51.99
N LEU A 583 -16.47 -48.78 53.00
CA LEU A 583 -16.32 -50.03 53.74
C LEU A 583 -17.09 -49.94 55.06
N THR A 584 -17.65 -51.05 55.53
CA THR A 584 -18.20 -51.16 56.90
C THR A 584 -17.08 -51.25 57.94
N ASP A 585 -17.39 -51.08 59.22
CA ASP A 585 -16.39 -51.07 60.31
C ASP A 585 -15.63 -52.41 60.43
N GLU A 586 -16.23 -53.50 59.93
CA GLU A 586 -15.66 -54.86 59.92
C GLU A 586 -14.68 -55.09 58.76
N LEU A 587 -14.68 -54.24 57.73
CA LEU A 587 -13.84 -54.37 56.54
C LEU A 587 -12.71 -53.36 56.51
N ARG A 588 -11.52 -53.81 56.08
CA ARG A 588 -10.39 -52.93 55.78
C ARG A 588 -9.80 -53.25 54.42
N LEU A 589 -9.49 -52.19 53.67
CA LEU A 589 -8.67 -52.31 52.47
C LEU A 589 -7.21 -52.57 52.87
N GLU A 590 -6.73 -53.77 52.56
CA GLU A 590 -5.39 -54.27 52.92
C GLU A 590 -4.37 -53.93 51.84
N ASN A 591 -4.69 -54.18 50.57
CA ASN A 591 -3.77 -53.97 49.45
C ASN A 591 -4.53 -53.59 48.16
N VAL A 592 -3.83 -52.93 47.24
CA VAL A 592 -4.30 -52.60 45.88
C VAL A 592 -3.20 -52.96 44.88
N GLU A 593 -3.54 -53.75 43.86
CA GLU A 593 -2.66 -54.08 42.75
C GLU A 593 -3.18 -53.44 41.46
N GLY A 594 -2.28 -52.99 40.56
CA GLY A 594 -2.67 -52.34 39.29
C GLY A 594 -3.02 -50.85 39.39
N ALA A 595 -3.10 -50.29 40.60
CA ALA A 595 -3.28 -48.86 40.85
C ALA A 595 -2.59 -48.44 42.16
N SER A 596 -2.52 -47.13 42.42
CA SER A 596 -2.01 -46.58 43.69
C SER A 596 -3.13 -46.40 44.72
N ARG A 597 -2.81 -46.30 46.01
CA ARG A 597 -3.79 -46.18 47.11
C ARG A 597 -3.53 -44.95 47.97
N ASP A 598 -4.61 -44.27 48.34
CA ASP A 598 -4.64 -43.20 49.35
C ASP A 598 -5.82 -43.46 50.33
N GLY A 599 -5.51 -44.02 51.50
CA GLY A 599 -6.53 -44.53 52.43
C GLY A 599 -7.45 -45.56 51.76
N ASP A 600 -8.76 -45.35 51.85
CA ASP A 600 -9.77 -46.20 51.19
C ASP A 600 -10.05 -45.79 49.73
N THR A 601 -9.16 -45.02 49.13
CA THR A 601 -9.28 -44.55 47.74
C THR A 601 -8.26 -45.22 46.84
N VAL A 602 -8.73 -45.80 45.74
CA VAL A 602 -7.91 -46.33 44.64
C VAL A 602 -7.67 -45.20 43.63
N VAL A 603 -6.42 -44.93 43.28
CA VAL A 603 -6.01 -43.83 42.40
C VAL A 603 -5.40 -44.39 41.12
N PHE A 604 -6.12 -44.21 40.01
CA PHE A 604 -5.73 -44.64 38.67
C PHE A 604 -4.93 -43.59 37.88
N GLY A 605 -4.92 -42.34 38.33
CA GLY A 605 -4.23 -41.25 37.64
C GLY A 605 -4.93 -40.90 36.32
N GLU A 606 -4.24 -41.00 35.19
CA GLU A 606 -4.84 -40.77 33.87
C GLU A 606 -5.45 -42.05 33.28
N VAL A 607 -6.69 -41.92 32.79
CA VAL A 607 -7.37 -42.97 32.03
C VAL A 607 -7.64 -42.44 30.62
N PRO A 608 -6.89 -42.88 29.59
CA PRO A 608 -7.07 -42.43 28.22
C PRO A 608 -8.50 -42.64 27.70
N ALA A 609 -8.91 -41.84 26.72
CA ALA A 609 -10.19 -42.00 26.05
C ALA A 609 -10.28 -43.37 25.35
N GLN A 610 -11.44 -44.02 25.42
CA GLN A 610 -11.71 -45.33 24.83
C GLN A 610 -10.87 -46.50 25.38
N GLU A 611 -10.17 -46.31 26.50
CA GLU A 611 -9.36 -47.34 27.15
C GLU A 611 -9.93 -47.77 28.51
N SER A 612 -9.48 -48.93 28.98
CA SER A 612 -9.83 -49.48 30.30
C SER A 612 -8.61 -49.56 31.22
N ARG A 613 -8.83 -49.35 32.51
CA ARG A 613 -7.86 -49.62 33.58
C ARG A 613 -8.47 -50.56 34.60
N GLU A 614 -7.65 -51.41 35.19
CA GLU A 614 -8.08 -52.41 36.17
C GLU A 614 -7.19 -52.37 37.40
N ALA A 615 -7.78 -52.63 38.57
CA ALA A 615 -7.07 -52.83 39.82
C ALA A 615 -7.70 -53.99 40.60
N ILE A 616 -6.87 -54.74 41.34
CA ILE A 616 -7.33 -55.76 42.29
C ILE A 616 -7.26 -55.16 43.69
N VAL A 617 -8.38 -55.16 44.38
CA VAL A 617 -8.61 -54.57 45.69
C VAL A 617 -8.76 -55.71 46.70
N HIS A 618 -7.85 -55.80 47.67
CA HIS A 618 -7.86 -56.85 48.68
C HIS A 618 -8.54 -56.36 49.96
N LEU A 619 -9.71 -56.91 50.28
CA LEU A 619 -10.52 -56.55 51.44
C LEU A 619 -10.41 -57.62 52.54
N ARG A 620 -10.06 -57.21 53.75
CA ARG A 620 -9.88 -58.09 54.90
C ARG A 620 -10.99 -57.90 55.93
N LEU A 621 -11.55 -59.02 56.41
CA LEU A 621 -12.51 -59.04 57.52
C LEU A 621 -11.78 -59.01 58.86
N VAL A 622 -11.92 -57.90 59.60
CA VAL A 622 -11.22 -57.65 60.87
C VAL A 622 -12.16 -57.63 62.10
N GLY A 623 -13.48 -57.62 61.89
CA GLY A 623 -14.50 -57.65 62.95
C GLY A 623 -15.05 -59.04 63.26
N SER A 624 -15.68 -59.21 64.44
CA SER A 624 -16.48 -60.39 64.77
C SER A 624 -17.86 -60.26 64.13
N VAL A 625 -18.12 -61.06 63.10
CA VAL A 625 -19.44 -61.14 62.44
C VAL A 625 -20.31 -62.22 63.09
N SER A 626 -21.63 -62.04 63.05
CA SER A 626 -22.56 -63.11 63.37
C SER A 626 -22.54 -64.17 62.25
N ALA A 627 -23.00 -65.39 62.55
CA ALA A 627 -23.15 -66.42 61.51
C ALA A 627 -24.09 -65.90 60.39
N ASP A 628 -23.65 -66.03 59.13
CA ASP A 628 -24.37 -65.69 57.89
C ASP A 628 -24.72 -64.19 57.69
N ASP A 629 -23.83 -63.27 58.05
CA ASP A 629 -24.01 -61.83 57.77
C ASP A 629 -23.50 -61.42 56.38
N SER A 630 -24.12 -60.41 55.77
CA SER A 630 -23.81 -59.91 54.42
C SER A 630 -23.32 -58.46 54.49
N LEU A 631 -22.10 -58.19 54.04
CA LEU A 631 -21.49 -56.86 54.08
C LEU A 631 -21.60 -56.15 52.73
N GLU A 632 -22.11 -54.92 52.71
CA GLU A 632 -22.21 -54.11 51.49
C GLU A 632 -20.95 -53.26 51.29
N VAL A 633 -20.37 -53.32 50.09
CA VAL A 633 -19.25 -52.48 49.68
C VAL A 633 -19.72 -51.55 48.57
N GLY A 634 -19.83 -50.26 48.89
CA GLY A 634 -20.09 -49.21 47.92
C GLY A 634 -18.80 -48.64 47.35
N ALA A 635 -18.86 -48.06 46.15
CA ALA A 635 -17.73 -47.33 45.57
C ALA A 635 -18.20 -46.07 44.84
N ARG A 636 -17.44 -44.98 44.93
CA ARG A 636 -17.71 -43.72 44.19
C ARG A 636 -16.51 -43.28 43.39
N LEU A 637 -16.72 -43.14 42.09
CA LEU A 637 -15.75 -42.65 41.13
C LEU A 637 -15.77 -41.12 41.11
N SER A 638 -14.60 -40.50 41.04
CA SER A 638 -14.40 -39.05 40.90
C SER A 638 -13.09 -38.76 40.16
N GLY A 639 -12.88 -37.50 39.75
CA GLY A 639 -11.64 -37.03 39.14
C GLY A 639 -11.69 -35.53 38.87
N LEU A 640 -10.61 -34.94 38.34
CA LEU A 640 -10.54 -33.49 38.11
C LEU A 640 -11.52 -33.00 37.03
N ASN A 641 -11.66 -33.76 35.94
CA ASN A 641 -12.56 -33.46 34.83
C ASN A 641 -13.65 -34.54 34.65
N VAL A 642 -13.89 -35.36 35.68
CA VAL A 642 -14.86 -36.47 35.65
C VAL A 642 -16.05 -36.15 36.54
N VAL A 643 -17.26 -36.35 36.02
CA VAL A 643 -18.50 -36.22 36.79
C VAL A 643 -18.58 -37.34 37.84
N PRO A 644 -18.63 -37.04 39.16
CA PRO A 644 -18.63 -38.09 40.17
C PRO A 644 -19.94 -38.88 40.21
N PHE A 645 -19.86 -40.21 40.26
CA PHE A 645 -21.02 -41.09 40.42
C PHE A 645 -20.66 -42.35 41.23
N SER A 646 -21.67 -43.02 41.78
CA SER A 646 -21.48 -44.28 42.52
C SER A 646 -21.55 -45.47 41.57
N LEU A 647 -20.65 -46.44 41.77
CA LEU A 647 -20.74 -47.76 41.15
C LEU A 647 -21.84 -48.59 41.84
N GLU A 648 -22.25 -49.68 41.19
CA GLU A 648 -23.14 -50.65 41.82
C GLU A 648 -22.46 -51.26 43.05
N SER A 649 -23.20 -51.32 44.17
CA SER A 649 -22.70 -51.93 45.40
C SER A 649 -22.51 -53.44 45.23
N MET A 650 -21.49 -53.99 45.87
CA MET A 650 -21.25 -55.42 45.94
C MET A 650 -21.63 -55.95 47.33
N THR A 651 -22.08 -57.20 47.41
CA THR A 651 -22.33 -57.89 48.68
C THR A 651 -21.26 -58.96 48.91
N LEU A 652 -20.72 -59.00 50.13
CA LEU A 652 -19.79 -60.02 50.61
C LEU A 652 -20.48 -60.89 51.66
N GLU A 653 -20.60 -62.18 51.37
CA GLU A 653 -21.14 -63.16 52.33
C GLU A 653 -20.08 -63.54 53.36
N THR A 654 -20.44 -63.62 54.65
CA THR A 654 -19.53 -63.97 55.75
C THR A 654 -20.01 -65.17 56.57
N HIS A 655 -19.09 -65.90 57.21
CA HIS A 655 -19.43 -67.08 58.02
C HIS A 655 -18.41 -67.36 59.15
N ALA A 656 -18.88 -67.81 60.32
CA ALA A 656 -18.09 -68.14 61.51
C ALA A 656 -18.75 -69.24 62.37
N GLU A 657 -17.97 -70.13 62.98
CA GLU A 657 -18.45 -71.30 63.78
C GLU A 657 -17.68 -71.49 65.11
N ALA A 658 -18.37 -71.87 66.19
CA ALA A 658 -17.76 -72.20 67.49
C ALA A 658 -17.51 -73.72 67.67
N SER A 659 -16.48 -74.11 68.44
CA SER A 659 -16.14 -75.54 68.66
C SER A 659 -15.51 -75.80 70.03
N PHE A 660 -16.01 -76.80 70.78
CA PHE A 660 -15.47 -77.22 72.09
C PHE A 660 -14.95 -78.68 72.11
N ALA A 661 -14.96 -79.35 70.96
CA ALA A 661 -14.66 -80.78 70.88
C ALA A 661 -13.21 -81.12 71.29
N GLU A 662 -12.28 -80.20 71.07
CA GLU A 662 -10.89 -80.33 71.50
C GLU A 662 -10.71 -79.63 72.87
N GLY A 663 -10.47 -80.41 73.93
CA GLY A 663 -10.09 -79.87 75.25
C GLY A 663 -11.14 -79.93 76.36
N ALA A 664 -12.32 -80.51 76.12
CA ALA A 664 -13.33 -80.70 77.17
C ALA A 664 -12.96 -81.88 78.10
N THR A 665 -12.84 -81.65 79.42
CA THR A 665 -12.44 -82.69 80.40
C THR A 665 -13.27 -82.66 81.68
N LEU A 666 -13.63 -83.83 82.23
CA LEU A 666 -14.27 -83.98 83.55
C LEU A 666 -13.41 -84.90 84.45
N THR A 667 -12.94 -84.39 85.58
CA THR A 667 -11.98 -85.11 86.47
C THR A 667 -12.45 -85.12 87.93
N ALA A 668 -12.05 -86.14 88.70
CA ALA A 668 -12.39 -86.32 90.12
C ALA A 668 -11.13 -86.29 91.01
N LEU A 669 -11.26 -85.77 92.23
CA LEU A 669 -10.19 -85.78 93.26
C LEU A 669 -10.76 -86.20 94.62
N PRO A 670 -10.29 -87.29 95.26
CA PRO A 670 -9.27 -88.22 94.78
C PRO A 670 -9.71 -88.95 93.49
N ALA A 671 -8.74 -89.41 92.69
CA ALA A 671 -9.01 -89.94 91.34
C ALA A 671 -9.20 -91.47 91.28
N GLU A 672 -8.72 -92.23 92.28
CA GLU A 672 -8.73 -93.71 92.25
C GLU A 672 -9.62 -94.37 93.32
N ALA A 673 -9.51 -93.94 94.58
CA ALA A 673 -10.28 -94.50 95.68
C ALA A 673 -10.58 -93.46 96.78
N VAL A 674 -11.68 -93.68 97.49
CA VAL A 674 -12.19 -92.80 98.54
C VAL A 674 -12.80 -93.63 99.67
N ASP A 675 -12.70 -93.19 100.92
CA ASP A 675 -13.31 -93.89 102.04
C ASP A 675 -14.77 -93.42 102.24
N ALA A 676 -15.63 -94.26 102.82
CA ALA A 676 -17.00 -93.86 103.14
C ALA A 676 -16.98 -92.69 104.13
N GLY A 677 -17.61 -91.56 103.78
CA GLY A 677 -17.60 -90.31 104.53
C GLY A 677 -16.65 -89.23 104.02
N ASP A 678 -15.73 -89.53 103.10
CA ASP A 678 -14.78 -88.55 102.52
C ASP A 678 -15.38 -87.72 101.37
N GLU A 679 -14.70 -86.64 101.00
CA GLU A 679 -15.10 -85.69 99.96
C GLU A 679 -14.43 -85.99 98.60
N ILE A 680 -15.17 -85.81 97.50
CA ILE A 680 -14.76 -85.89 96.10
C ILE A 680 -14.97 -84.52 95.45
N VAL A 681 -13.97 -83.97 94.79
CA VAL A 681 -14.08 -82.74 93.99
C VAL A 681 -14.15 -83.10 92.51
N TYR A 682 -15.23 -82.75 91.82
CA TYR A 682 -15.32 -82.86 90.35
C TYR A 682 -14.97 -81.53 89.69
N THR A 683 -14.18 -81.55 88.60
CA THR A 683 -13.80 -80.38 87.79
C THR A 683 -14.10 -80.62 86.30
N LEU A 684 -14.93 -79.77 85.69
CA LEU A 684 -15.26 -79.72 84.26
C LEU A 684 -14.52 -78.53 83.59
N SER A 685 -13.73 -78.75 82.53
CA SER A 685 -13.12 -77.67 81.72
C SER A 685 -13.66 -77.69 80.28
N LEU A 686 -13.90 -76.52 79.68
CA LEU A 686 -14.43 -76.31 78.31
C LEU A 686 -13.76 -75.09 77.64
N ARG A 687 -13.11 -75.25 76.47
CA ARG A 687 -12.47 -74.16 75.71
C ARG A 687 -13.00 -74.04 74.27
N ASN A 688 -13.36 -72.84 73.82
CA ASN A 688 -13.82 -72.61 72.44
C ASN A 688 -12.63 -72.45 71.48
N HIS A 689 -12.44 -73.39 70.56
CA HIS A 689 -11.41 -73.40 69.51
C HIS A 689 -11.91 -72.99 68.11
N GLY A 690 -13.19 -72.62 67.96
CA GLY A 690 -13.77 -72.17 66.69
C GLY A 690 -13.39 -70.73 66.29
N ASP A 691 -13.82 -70.30 65.10
CA ASP A 691 -13.67 -68.94 64.57
C ASP A 691 -14.90 -68.03 64.83
N GLY A 692 -15.92 -68.57 65.53
CA GLY A 692 -17.13 -67.88 65.99
C GLY A 692 -17.38 -67.98 67.50
N ALA A 693 -18.30 -67.15 68.01
CA ALA A 693 -18.74 -67.17 69.41
C ALA A 693 -19.80 -68.24 69.64
N ALA A 694 -19.68 -69.00 70.74
CA ALA A 694 -20.67 -69.98 71.14
C ALA A 694 -21.80 -69.34 71.94
N LYS A 695 -23.05 -69.42 71.47
CA LYS A 695 -24.18 -68.82 72.20
C LYS A 695 -24.80 -69.85 73.13
N ARG A 696 -25.14 -69.38 74.34
CA ARG A 696 -25.87 -70.13 75.39
C ARG A 696 -25.24 -71.49 75.76
N LEU A 697 -23.96 -71.49 76.10
CA LEU A 697 -23.27 -72.71 76.54
C LEU A 697 -23.93 -73.28 77.82
N ASN A 698 -24.51 -74.48 77.73
CA ASN A 698 -25.13 -75.20 78.83
C ASN A 698 -24.29 -76.42 79.24
N ALA A 699 -24.10 -76.64 80.54
CA ALA A 699 -23.40 -77.80 81.09
C ALA A 699 -24.17 -78.45 82.25
N ARG A 700 -24.37 -79.78 82.23
CA ARG A 700 -25.10 -80.55 83.23
C ARG A 700 -24.36 -81.83 83.61
N LEU A 701 -24.21 -82.14 84.90
CA LEU A 701 -23.61 -83.38 85.40
C LEU A 701 -24.69 -84.36 85.88
N ASP A 702 -24.50 -85.64 85.56
CA ASP A 702 -25.30 -86.72 86.14
C ASP A 702 -24.96 -86.90 87.63
N ALA A 703 -25.98 -86.99 88.49
CA ALA A 703 -25.78 -87.16 89.93
C ALA A 703 -25.02 -88.47 90.23
N PRO A 704 -23.83 -88.40 90.87
CA PRO A 704 -23.05 -89.60 91.17
C PRO A 704 -23.78 -90.52 92.15
N THR A 705 -23.80 -91.82 91.88
CA THR A 705 -24.35 -92.81 92.82
C THR A 705 -23.47 -92.93 94.07
N ASN A 706 -24.06 -93.21 95.22
CA ASN A 706 -23.35 -93.37 96.51
C ASN A 706 -22.61 -92.12 97.04
N ALA A 707 -22.83 -90.94 96.46
CA ALA A 707 -22.36 -89.68 96.99
C ALA A 707 -23.50 -88.64 97.07
N VAL A 708 -23.43 -87.74 98.03
CA VAL A 708 -24.34 -86.60 98.19
C VAL A 708 -23.58 -85.30 97.99
N TYR A 709 -24.22 -84.30 97.39
CA TYR A 709 -23.60 -83.01 97.17
C TYR A 709 -23.25 -82.30 98.49
N ALA A 710 -22.08 -81.67 98.56
CA ALA A 710 -21.70 -80.77 99.64
C ALA A 710 -22.26 -79.36 99.34
N PRO A 711 -23.26 -78.86 100.10
CA PRO A 711 -23.91 -77.59 99.81
C PRO A 711 -22.93 -76.40 99.73
N GLY A 712 -23.17 -75.50 98.79
CA GLY A 712 -22.40 -74.27 98.57
C GLY A 712 -21.01 -74.48 97.97
N SER A 713 -20.73 -75.64 97.37
CA SER A 713 -19.39 -75.99 96.87
C SER A 713 -19.15 -75.72 95.38
N THR A 714 -20.19 -75.33 94.63
CA THR A 714 -20.08 -75.12 93.18
C THR A 714 -19.36 -73.81 92.82
N THR A 715 -18.35 -73.86 91.95
CA THR A 715 -17.64 -72.69 91.42
C THR A 715 -17.53 -72.75 89.89
N VAL A 716 -17.46 -71.61 89.22
CA VAL A 716 -17.16 -71.48 87.78
C VAL A 716 -16.12 -70.39 87.60
N ASN A 717 -14.96 -70.71 87.00
CA ASN A 717 -13.79 -69.84 86.91
C ASN A 717 -13.47 -69.16 88.26
N ASP A 718 -13.48 -69.96 89.33
CA ASP A 718 -13.26 -69.56 90.73
C ASP A 718 -14.34 -68.64 91.34
N VAL A 719 -15.42 -68.34 90.63
CA VAL A 719 -16.60 -67.63 91.16
C VAL A 719 -17.56 -68.62 91.79
N ALA A 720 -17.84 -68.47 93.09
CA ALA A 720 -18.80 -69.31 93.80
C ALA A 720 -20.24 -69.05 93.31
N LEU A 721 -20.96 -70.13 93.02
CA LEU A 721 -22.37 -70.08 92.63
C LEU A 721 -23.27 -70.47 93.80
N LEU A 722 -24.42 -69.80 93.90
CA LEU A 722 -25.48 -70.15 94.85
C LEU A 722 -26.13 -71.48 94.44
N ASP A 723 -26.41 -72.32 95.43
CA ASP A 723 -27.15 -73.56 95.23
C ASP A 723 -28.59 -73.28 94.76
N PHE A 724 -29.12 -74.16 93.91
CA PHE A 724 -30.51 -74.12 93.47
C PHE A 724 -31.29 -75.26 94.15
N ALA A 725 -32.32 -74.92 94.92
CA ALA A 725 -33.11 -75.88 95.71
C ALA A 725 -32.27 -76.82 96.60
N GLY A 726 -31.13 -76.33 97.10
CA GLY A 726 -30.21 -77.08 97.97
C GLY A 726 -29.24 -78.03 97.25
N THR A 727 -29.12 -77.95 95.92
CA THR A 727 -28.15 -78.72 95.12
C THR A 727 -27.35 -77.83 94.15
N SER A 728 -26.31 -78.38 93.54
CA SER A 728 -25.48 -77.69 92.53
C SER A 728 -26.30 -77.34 91.28
N PRO A 729 -26.11 -76.14 90.68
CA PRO A 729 -26.62 -75.82 89.34
C PRO A 729 -26.17 -76.80 88.24
N LEU A 730 -25.08 -77.54 88.44
CA LEU A 730 -24.65 -78.59 87.52
C LEU A 730 -25.48 -79.86 87.65
N LEU A 731 -26.06 -80.15 88.83
CA LEU A 731 -26.77 -81.41 89.11
C LEU A 731 -28.29 -81.32 88.88
N VAL A 732 -28.81 -80.14 88.55
CA VAL A 732 -30.23 -79.95 88.22
C VAL A 732 -30.51 -80.30 86.76
N ALA A 733 -31.76 -80.69 86.45
CA ALA A 733 -32.15 -81.09 85.10
C ALA A 733 -31.92 -80.00 84.03
N SER A 734 -31.96 -78.72 84.39
CA SER A 734 -31.71 -77.59 83.47
C SER A 734 -30.24 -77.32 83.18
N GLY A 735 -29.31 -77.88 83.96
CA GLY A 735 -27.88 -77.56 83.90
C GLY A 735 -27.55 -76.10 84.23
N LEU A 736 -26.26 -75.78 84.15
CA LEU A 736 -25.70 -74.44 84.24
C LEU A 736 -25.63 -73.83 82.84
N THR A 737 -26.32 -72.72 82.59
CA THR A 737 -26.24 -71.97 81.33
C THR A 737 -25.38 -70.72 81.49
N LEU A 738 -24.41 -70.55 80.59
CA LEU A 738 -23.54 -69.37 80.47
C LEU A 738 -23.92 -68.54 79.23
N GLY A 739 -23.56 -67.26 79.25
CA GLY A 739 -23.72 -66.35 78.10
C GLY A 739 -22.77 -66.69 76.95
N ASP A 740 -22.58 -65.76 76.02
CA ASP A 740 -21.75 -65.97 74.83
C ASP A 740 -20.28 -66.22 75.21
N VAL A 741 -19.73 -67.34 74.73
CA VAL A 741 -18.34 -67.72 74.93
C VAL A 741 -17.59 -67.49 73.62
N GLY A 742 -16.88 -66.37 73.54
CA GLY A 742 -16.10 -65.98 72.36
C GLY A 742 -15.03 -67.01 71.97
N ALA A 743 -14.59 -66.94 70.71
CA ALA A 743 -13.46 -67.74 70.22
C ALA A 743 -12.24 -67.58 71.13
N GLY A 744 -11.62 -68.69 71.55
CA GLY A 744 -10.45 -68.74 72.42
C GLY A 744 -10.70 -68.75 73.93
N VAL A 745 -11.94 -68.54 74.40
CA VAL A 745 -12.30 -68.44 75.83
C VAL A 745 -12.44 -69.83 76.49
N GLU A 746 -12.01 -69.97 77.76
CA GLU A 746 -12.09 -71.20 78.57
C GLU A 746 -12.98 -71.05 79.82
N VAL A 747 -13.73 -72.11 80.16
CA VAL A 747 -14.69 -72.20 81.26
C VAL A 747 -14.37 -73.43 82.11
N ILE A 748 -14.15 -73.25 83.41
CA ILE A 748 -13.80 -74.29 84.38
C ILE A 748 -14.83 -74.31 85.52
N ALA A 749 -15.61 -75.38 85.67
CA ALA A 749 -16.60 -75.54 86.73
C ALA A 749 -16.20 -76.63 87.74
N ARG A 750 -16.33 -76.39 89.06
CA ARG A 750 -15.98 -77.36 90.12
C ARG A 750 -17.12 -77.54 91.12
N LEU A 751 -17.31 -78.76 91.66
CA LEU A 751 -18.26 -79.03 92.75
C LEU A 751 -17.74 -80.14 93.67
N ARG A 752 -18.22 -80.18 94.93
CA ARG A 752 -17.77 -81.18 95.92
C ARG A 752 -18.91 -82.10 96.33
N MET A 753 -18.60 -83.38 96.51
CA MET A 753 -19.51 -84.48 96.83
C MET A 753 -18.97 -85.26 98.04
N ILE A 754 -19.82 -85.73 98.93
CA ILE A 754 -19.46 -86.54 100.12
C ILE A 754 -19.95 -87.97 99.91
N VAL A 755 -19.09 -88.96 100.14
CA VAL A 755 -19.44 -90.37 99.98
C VAL A 755 -20.35 -90.84 101.12
N ASN A 756 -21.45 -91.52 100.79
CA ASN A 756 -22.44 -92.00 101.76
C ASN A 756 -21.84 -93.03 102.75
N THR A 757 -22.39 -93.11 103.97
CA THR A 757 -22.03 -94.14 104.97
C THR A 757 -23.29 -94.79 105.56
N PRO A 758 -23.38 -96.15 105.63
CA PRO A 758 -22.42 -97.13 105.13
C PRO A 758 -22.56 -97.37 103.61
N VAL A 759 -21.44 -97.46 102.89
CA VAL A 759 -21.38 -97.94 101.49
C VAL A 759 -20.49 -99.19 101.45
N PRO A 760 -20.89 -100.28 100.77
CA PRO A 760 -20.08 -101.49 100.68
C PRO A 760 -18.69 -101.21 100.09
N ALA A 761 -17.66 -101.86 100.65
CA ALA A 761 -16.32 -101.80 100.07
C ALA A 761 -16.33 -102.37 98.63
N GLY A 762 -15.73 -101.64 97.69
CA GLY A 762 -15.66 -102.00 96.27
C GLY A 762 -16.73 -101.37 95.37
N SER A 763 -17.70 -100.62 95.90
CA SER A 763 -18.66 -99.85 95.08
C SER A 763 -17.96 -98.77 94.23
N THR A 764 -18.46 -98.53 93.01
CA THR A 764 -17.99 -97.46 92.12
C THR A 764 -18.89 -96.22 92.17
N ILE A 765 -18.29 -95.05 92.00
CA ILE A 765 -18.94 -93.74 91.87
C ILE A 765 -18.57 -93.21 90.48
N GLU A 766 -19.59 -93.02 89.63
CA GLU A 766 -19.45 -92.59 88.23
C GLU A 766 -20.29 -91.35 87.97
N THR A 767 -19.82 -90.47 87.07
CA THR A 767 -20.56 -89.30 86.59
C THR A 767 -20.07 -88.89 85.20
N ARG A 768 -20.89 -88.12 84.49
CA ARG A 768 -20.59 -87.52 83.19
C ARG A 768 -21.25 -86.15 83.09
N ALA A 769 -20.65 -85.27 82.30
CA ALA A 769 -21.18 -83.97 81.94
C ALA A 769 -21.77 -84.00 80.53
N HIS A 770 -22.89 -83.33 80.34
CA HIS A 770 -23.57 -83.08 79.09
C HIS A 770 -23.43 -81.58 78.77
N VAL A 771 -22.93 -81.25 77.58
CA VAL A 771 -22.59 -79.89 77.16
C VAL A 771 -23.28 -79.58 75.82
N LEU A 772 -23.93 -78.42 75.73
CA LEU A 772 -24.70 -77.98 74.56
C LEU A 772 -24.46 -76.49 74.28
N TRP A 773 -24.31 -76.09 73.02
CA TRP A 773 -24.21 -74.70 72.55
C TRP A 773 -24.81 -74.58 71.15
N ASP A 774 -25.32 -73.40 70.75
CA ASP A 774 -25.79 -73.12 69.38
C ASP A 774 -26.65 -74.22 68.72
N GLU A 775 -27.52 -74.88 69.50
CA GLU A 775 -28.35 -76.02 69.05
C GLU A 775 -27.57 -77.19 68.43
N GLN A 776 -26.26 -77.26 68.68
CA GLN A 776 -25.41 -78.37 68.28
C GLN A 776 -25.78 -79.65 69.04
N PRO A 777 -25.47 -80.84 68.48
CA PRO A 777 -25.66 -82.11 69.18
C PRO A 777 -24.98 -82.11 70.55
N GLU A 778 -25.64 -82.68 71.55
CA GLU A 778 -25.13 -82.76 72.91
C GLU A 778 -23.77 -83.49 72.96
N MET A 779 -22.78 -82.84 73.55
CA MET A 779 -21.45 -83.39 73.80
C MET A 779 -21.40 -83.99 75.20
N VAL A 780 -20.90 -85.23 75.32
CA VAL A 780 -20.78 -85.92 76.62
C VAL A 780 -19.31 -86.04 77.02
N VAL A 781 -18.99 -85.62 78.24
CA VAL A 781 -17.65 -85.69 78.84
C VAL A 781 -17.71 -86.55 80.10
N GLN A 782 -17.09 -87.72 80.10
CA GLN A 782 -17.20 -88.69 81.19
C GLN A 782 -16.03 -88.58 82.19
N ALA A 783 -16.31 -88.76 83.50
CA ALA A 783 -15.29 -88.91 84.52
C ALA A 783 -14.87 -90.38 84.70
N GLU A 784 -13.63 -90.62 85.12
CA GLU A 784 -13.16 -91.96 85.49
C GLU A 784 -13.88 -92.50 86.76
N PRO A 785 -14.20 -93.81 86.86
CA PRO A 785 -14.90 -94.40 88.01
C PRO A 785 -14.07 -94.44 89.31
N LEU A 786 -14.62 -93.97 90.42
CA LEU A 786 -13.96 -93.94 91.74
C LEU A 786 -14.41 -95.08 92.66
N ARG A 787 -13.51 -95.75 93.42
CA ARG A 787 -13.84 -96.93 94.27
C ARG A 787 -13.89 -96.66 95.78
N VAL A 788 -14.83 -97.27 96.52
CA VAL A 788 -15.04 -97.08 97.98
C VAL A 788 -14.34 -98.12 98.90
N ARG A 789 -13.79 -97.75 100.08
CA ARG A 789 -13.19 -98.68 101.11
C ARG A 789 -13.92 -98.58 102.51
N SER A 790 -13.93 -99.64 103.37
CA SER A 790 -14.59 -99.65 104.73
C SER A 790 -14.10 -100.72 105.75
N ALA A 791 -14.07 -100.43 107.09
CA ALA A 791 -13.71 -101.35 108.22
C ALA A 791 -14.52 -101.12 109.57
N PRO A 792 -14.70 -102.10 110.50
CA PRO A 792 -15.64 -102.05 111.68
C PRO A 792 -15.04 -101.99 113.14
N ALA A 793 -15.81 -101.54 114.17
CA ALA A 793 -15.47 -101.62 115.64
C ALA A 793 -16.67 -101.55 116.64
N LEU A 794 -16.63 -102.23 117.82
CA LEU A 794 -17.63 -102.22 118.95
C LEU A 794 -17.01 -102.72 120.32
N PRO A 795 -17.63 -102.58 121.55
CA PRO A 795 -17.25 -101.66 122.67
C PRO A 795 -17.07 -102.28 124.10
N ILE A 796 -16.77 -101.48 125.16
CA ILE A 796 -16.99 -101.77 126.62
C ILE A 796 -17.42 -100.50 127.40
N VAL A 797 -18.32 -100.66 128.40
CA VAL A 797 -19.01 -99.70 129.32
C VAL A 797 -18.49 -99.88 130.77
N ASP A 798 -18.47 -98.89 131.69
CA ASP A 798 -19.47 -98.62 132.78
C ASP A 798 -18.83 -97.70 133.88
N PRO A 799 -19.50 -97.19 134.95
CA PRO A 799 -20.88 -96.73 135.19
C PRO A 799 -20.98 -95.29 135.79
N THR A 800 -22.23 -94.83 135.94
CA THR A 800 -22.76 -93.71 136.77
C THR A 800 -23.02 -92.36 136.08
N LEU A 801 -24.31 -92.06 135.94
CA LEU A 801 -24.93 -90.75 135.60
C LEU A 801 -25.80 -90.33 136.81
N PRO A 802 -26.07 -89.03 137.01
CA PRO A 802 -27.30 -88.48 136.43
C PRO A 802 -27.14 -87.04 135.91
N PHE A 803 -27.48 -86.89 134.62
CA PHE A 803 -27.68 -85.68 133.81
C PHE A 803 -26.51 -84.71 133.58
N SER A 804 -26.59 -84.10 132.41
CA SER A 804 -25.52 -83.48 131.64
C SER A 804 -25.86 -82.02 131.32
N VAL A 805 -24.79 -81.33 130.93
CA VAL A 805 -24.72 -80.03 130.23
C VAL A 805 -24.74 -78.79 131.11
N LEU A 806 -23.55 -78.42 131.55
CA LEU A 806 -23.07 -77.08 131.91
C LEU A 806 -21.53 -77.21 131.95
N ASP A 807 -20.68 -76.31 131.51
CA ASP A 807 -20.81 -75.01 130.88
C ASP A 807 -19.39 -74.45 130.73
N ALA A 808 -19.28 -73.29 130.07
CA ALA A 808 -18.23 -72.31 130.28
C ALA A 808 -16.82 -72.63 129.68
N ALA A 809 -16.01 -71.67 129.29
CA ALA A 809 -16.05 -70.26 129.62
C ALA A 809 -15.20 -69.45 128.63
N ALA A 810 -15.58 -68.18 128.52
CA ALA A 810 -14.69 -67.03 128.64
C ALA A 810 -13.57 -66.87 127.61
N GLY A 811 -13.73 -65.83 126.80
CA GLY A 811 -12.65 -65.28 126.00
C GLY A 811 -11.65 -64.41 126.77
N ARG A 812 -10.66 -63.94 126.01
CA ARG A 812 -9.95 -62.62 126.03
C ARG A 812 -8.91 -62.71 124.90
N ILE A 813 -8.87 -61.81 123.90
CA ILE A 813 -8.27 -60.46 123.90
C ILE A 813 -6.75 -60.56 124.21
N GLN A 814 -5.77 -60.17 123.39
CA GLN A 814 -5.58 -58.87 122.74
C GLN A 814 -4.38 -58.85 121.77
N GLY A 815 -4.50 -58.08 120.69
CA GLY A 815 -3.47 -57.12 120.23
C GLY A 815 -2.67 -57.50 118.97
N VAL A 816 -2.31 -56.60 118.04
CA VAL A 816 -2.33 -55.13 117.98
C VAL A 816 -2.39 -54.68 116.50
N ARG A 817 -3.10 -53.57 116.29
CA ARG A 817 -3.09 -52.56 115.20
C ARG A 817 -1.96 -52.62 114.15
N HIS A 818 -2.25 -52.31 112.88
CA HIS A 818 -2.16 -50.95 112.32
C HIS A 818 -2.56 -50.88 110.82
N GLN A 819 -3.34 -49.82 110.52
CA GLN A 819 -3.29 -48.94 109.34
C GLN A 819 -3.56 -49.43 107.91
N GLN A 820 -4.58 -48.76 107.33
CA GLN A 820 -4.64 -48.15 105.99
C GLN A 820 -4.63 -49.14 104.79
N ALA A 821 -5.39 -48.98 103.71
CA ALA A 821 -5.89 -47.77 103.08
C ALA A 821 -7.17 -48.06 102.29
N ALA A 822 -7.86 -46.99 101.96
CA ALA A 822 -9.15 -46.93 101.29
C ALA A 822 -9.11 -47.25 99.78
N LEU A 823 -10.21 -47.80 99.31
CA LEU A 823 -10.76 -47.76 97.95
C LEU A 823 -12.26 -47.44 98.14
N PRO A 824 -13.05 -47.00 97.14
CA PRO A 824 -12.74 -46.44 95.81
C PRO A 824 -13.51 -45.10 95.60
N GLY A 825 -13.31 -44.40 94.48
CA GLY A 825 -14.25 -43.33 94.11
C GLY A 825 -13.68 -42.23 93.22
N GLU A 826 -14.11 -42.27 91.97
CA GLU A 826 -14.60 -41.16 91.14
C GLU A 826 -14.18 -39.70 91.42
N THR A 827 -13.72 -39.07 90.33
CA THR A 827 -13.91 -37.66 89.94
C THR A 827 -13.75 -36.56 90.99
N THR A 828 -12.75 -35.68 90.80
CA THR A 828 -13.00 -34.24 90.95
C THR A 828 -12.11 -33.42 90.01
N TYR A 829 -12.75 -32.50 89.29
CA TYR A 829 -12.17 -31.44 88.49
C TYR A 829 -11.34 -30.45 89.33
N ILE A 830 -10.32 -29.84 88.73
CA ILE A 830 -9.94 -28.44 89.01
C ILE A 830 -9.66 -27.68 87.68
N GLN A 831 -10.43 -26.59 87.54
CA GLN A 831 -10.40 -25.38 86.68
C GLN A 831 -9.01 -24.74 86.43
N LEU A 832 -8.66 -23.91 85.42
CA LEU A 832 -9.24 -22.80 84.61
C LEU A 832 -8.32 -22.59 83.31
N PRO A 833 -8.51 -21.61 82.38
CA PRO A 833 -8.26 -21.67 80.90
C PRO A 833 -6.85 -21.17 80.45
N PRO A 834 -6.56 -20.90 79.14
CA PRO A 834 -6.73 -21.63 77.87
C PRO A 834 -5.39 -21.85 77.10
N ALA A 835 -5.37 -22.71 76.05
CA ALA A 835 -4.55 -22.51 74.83
C ALA A 835 -4.96 -23.45 73.67
N VAL A 836 -5.33 -22.84 72.55
CA VAL A 836 -5.54 -23.24 71.13
C VAL A 836 -5.27 -24.70 70.70
N PRO A 837 -6.14 -25.27 69.84
CA PRO A 837 -5.66 -26.01 68.67
C PRO A 837 -6.21 -25.47 67.33
N VAL A 838 -5.37 -25.63 66.31
CA VAL A 838 -5.60 -25.29 64.90
C VAL A 838 -6.67 -26.20 64.28
N ARG A 839 -7.76 -25.58 63.82
CA ARG A 839 -8.57 -25.91 62.63
C ARG A 839 -9.00 -24.53 62.07
N GLY A 840 -8.87 -24.17 60.81
CA GLY A 840 -9.02 -24.99 59.62
C GLY A 840 -10.48 -25.00 59.19
N THR A 841 -10.99 -23.88 58.65
CA THR A 841 -12.15 -23.85 57.74
C THR A 841 -12.20 -22.54 56.92
N ASN A 842 -12.22 -22.72 55.60
CA ASN A 842 -12.96 -22.00 54.55
C ASN A 842 -13.26 -20.50 54.69
N GLY A 843 -12.86 -19.74 53.67
CA GLY A 843 -13.51 -18.46 53.34
C GLY A 843 -12.72 -17.62 52.32
N ALA A 844 -13.26 -17.51 51.12
CA ALA A 844 -13.19 -16.37 50.19
C ALA A 844 -11.91 -15.50 50.16
N ARG A 845 -11.22 -15.50 49.01
CA ARG A 845 -10.34 -14.40 48.62
C ARG A 845 -11.20 -13.22 48.20
N THR A 846 -11.43 -12.30 49.12
CA THR A 846 -11.75 -10.91 48.83
C THR A 846 -10.47 -10.09 48.84
N ASP A 847 -10.43 -9.17 47.88
CA ASP A 847 -9.52 -8.04 47.78
C ASP A 847 -9.13 -7.47 49.13
N THR A 848 -7.83 -7.29 49.34
CA THR A 848 -7.33 -6.30 50.29
C THR A 848 -6.47 -5.32 49.54
N ALA A 849 -7.02 -4.11 49.49
CA ALA A 849 -6.42 -2.90 49.02
C ALA A 849 -5.09 -2.64 49.72
N ILE A 850 -4.15 -2.19 48.92
CA ILE A 850 -2.89 -1.60 49.35
C ILE A 850 -3.23 -0.26 50.05
N PRO A 851 -2.62 0.07 51.20
CA PRO A 851 -2.82 1.36 51.86
C PRO A 851 -2.43 2.52 50.93
N ALA A 852 -3.31 3.52 50.81
CA ALA A 852 -3.24 4.60 49.83
C ALA A 852 -2.00 5.52 49.93
N ASP A 853 -1.20 5.43 51.00
CA ASP A 853 0.00 6.26 51.19
C ASP A 853 1.32 5.56 50.80
N GLU A 854 1.31 4.24 50.52
CA GLU A 854 2.51 3.52 50.03
C GLU A 854 2.46 3.20 48.52
N LEU A 855 1.33 3.45 47.85
CA LEU A 855 1.22 3.38 46.39
C LEU A 855 1.65 4.70 45.68
N ALA A 856 1.76 5.79 46.43
CA ALA A 856 2.06 7.12 45.90
C ALA A 856 3.56 7.38 45.62
N GLN A 857 4.47 6.48 46.03
CA GLN A 857 5.93 6.68 45.86
C GLN A 857 6.60 5.69 44.89
N LEU A 858 5.84 4.81 44.23
CA LEU A 858 6.35 3.87 43.21
C LEU A 858 5.82 4.14 41.78
N ILE A 859 5.06 5.22 41.60
CA ILE A 859 4.67 5.79 40.30
C ILE A 859 5.09 7.27 40.25
N ALA A 860 6.34 7.54 40.61
CA ALA A 860 6.99 8.79 40.22
C ALA A 860 7.87 8.48 39.00
N ALA A 861 7.21 8.26 37.86
CA ALA A 861 7.84 8.53 36.58
C ALA A 861 8.26 10.00 36.57
N PRO A 862 9.41 10.36 35.98
CA PRO A 862 9.91 11.72 36.05
C PRO A 862 8.83 12.64 35.47
N GLU A 863 8.55 13.76 36.15
CA GLU A 863 7.79 14.88 35.60
C GLU A 863 8.40 15.24 34.24
N HIS A 864 7.86 14.62 33.20
CA HIS A 864 8.02 15.08 31.85
C HIS A 864 7.20 16.38 31.78
N PRO A 865 7.73 17.44 31.15
CA PRO A 865 6.92 18.63 30.91
C PRO A 865 5.63 18.17 30.22
N ALA A 866 4.48 18.70 30.67
CA ALA A 866 3.16 18.33 30.16
C ALA A 866 3.19 18.16 28.62
N PRO A 867 2.60 17.09 28.06
CA PRO A 867 2.65 16.86 26.62
C PRO A 867 2.11 18.11 25.93
N HIS A 868 2.95 18.70 25.10
CA HIS A 868 2.63 19.83 24.28
C HIS A 868 1.63 19.30 23.22
N ALA A 869 0.34 19.43 23.49
CA ALA A 869 -0.75 19.03 22.60
C ALA A 869 -1.38 20.26 21.98
N ALA A 870 -1.76 20.17 20.70
CA ALA A 870 -2.52 21.21 20.03
C ALA A 870 -4.01 20.90 20.15
N THR A 871 -4.81 21.91 20.49
CA THR A 871 -6.27 21.84 20.53
C THR A 871 -6.86 22.32 19.21
N VAL A 872 -7.80 21.54 18.67
CA VAL A 872 -8.62 21.89 17.51
C VAL A 872 -10.09 21.84 17.89
N ALA A 873 -10.89 22.71 17.29
CA ALA A 873 -12.32 22.75 17.54
C ALA A 873 -13.12 23.00 16.26
N LEU A 874 -14.35 22.49 16.26
CA LEU A 874 -15.41 22.85 15.33
C LEU A 874 -16.57 23.46 16.11
N ALA A 875 -16.84 24.75 15.89
CA ALA A 875 -18.02 25.40 16.45
C ALA A 875 -19.29 24.95 15.70
N LEU A 876 -20.23 24.33 16.40
CA LEU A 876 -21.50 23.86 15.87
C LEU A 876 -22.62 24.82 16.26
N THR A 877 -22.67 25.98 15.60
CA THR A 877 -23.82 26.89 15.70
C THR A 877 -25.10 26.16 15.29
N ALA A 878 -26.27 26.65 15.71
CA ALA A 878 -27.54 26.01 15.37
C ALA A 878 -27.72 25.77 13.85
N GLU A 879 -27.33 26.74 13.02
CA GLU A 879 -27.35 26.61 11.56
C GLU A 879 -26.34 25.56 11.04
N ARG A 880 -25.11 25.55 11.58
CA ARG A 880 -24.08 24.59 11.17
C ARG A 880 -24.44 23.17 11.61
N LEU A 881 -25.02 23.00 12.79
CA LEU A 881 -25.48 21.71 13.31
C LEU A 881 -26.64 21.17 12.45
N GLU A 882 -27.63 22.00 12.13
CA GLU A 882 -28.74 21.61 11.25
C GLU A 882 -28.21 21.16 9.88
N TRP A 883 -27.33 21.94 9.27
CA TRP A 883 -26.68 21.58 8.01
C TRP A 883 -25.89 20.27 8.12
N THR A 884 -25.11 20.10 9.18
CA THR A 884 -24.26 18.90 9.40
C THR A 884 -25.12 17.65 9.49
N VAL A 885 -26.19 17.67 10.29
CA VAL A 885 -27.10 16.53 10.44
C VAL A 885 -27.81 16.24 9.13
N GLN A 886 -28.39 17.25 8.47
CA GLN A 886 -29.09 17.05 7.21
C GLN A 886 -28.16 16.50 6.11
N TYR A 887 -26.95 17.06 6.00
CA TYR A 887 -25.96 16.61 5.04
C TYR A 887 -25.59 15.13 5.26
N LEU A 888 -25.32 14.72 6.49
CA LEU A 888 -24.96 13.33 6.78
C LEU A 888 -26.13 12.35 6.65
N GLU A 889 -27.37 12.80 6.88
CA GLU A 889 -28.58 12.03 6.59
C GLU A 889 -28.77 11.78 5.08
N GLU A 890 -28.48 12.79 4.24
CA GLU A 890 -28.57 12.72 2.78
C GLU A 890 -27.37 12.03 2.10
N ALA A 891 -26.22 11.98 2.77
CA ALA A 891 -24.94 11.46 2.26
C ALA A 891 -24.66 10.00 2.64
N ARG A 892 -25.68 9.14 2.64
CA ARG A 892 -25.56 7.70 2.94
C ARG A 892 -24.99 6.92 1.76
N PHE A 893 -23.67 6.96 1.60
CA PHE A 893 -22.94 6.10 0.67
C PHE A 893 -22.41 4.85 1.40
N PRO A 894 -22.39 3.68 0.74
CA PRO A 894 -21.81 2.48 1.33
C PRO A 894 -20.30 2.57 1.45
N GLY A 895 -19.74 1.84 2.40
CA GLY A 895 -18.29 1.73 2.56
C GLY A 895 -17.63 3.00 3.06
N LEU A 896 -16.35 3.16 2.76
CA LEU A 896 -15.54 4.27 3.26
C LEU A 896 -15.97 5.64 2.71
N LEU A 897 -16.65 5.68 1.55
CA LEU A 897 -17.21 6.90 0.98
C LEU A 897 -18.13 7.64 1.96
N GLY A 898 -18.96 6.92 2.73
CA GLY A 898 -19.81 7.53 3.75
C GLY A 898 -19.00 8.21 4.86
N HIS A 899 -17.83 7.68 5.20
CA HIS A 899 -16.94 8.24 6.22
C HIS A 899 -16.15 9.46 5.72
N LEU A 900 -15.87 9.55 4.41
CA LEU A 900 -15.30 10.77 3.83
C LEU A 900 -16.28 11.96 3.93
N MET A 901 -17.59 11.69 3.83
CA MET A 901 -18.62 12.72 4.06
C MET A 901 -18.61 13.19 5.52
N VAL A 902 -18.41 12.28 6.47
CA VAL A 902 -18.27 12.63 7.90
C VAL A 902 -17.02 13.47 8.14
N LEU A 903 -15.88 13.09 7.56
CA LEU A 903 -14.64 13.87 7.67
C LEU A 903 -14.82 15.30 7.18
N ARG A 904 -15.48 15.50 6.03
CA ARG A 904 -15.84 16.83 5.54
C ARG A 904 -16.71 17.60 6.53
N ALA A 905 -17.79 16.99 7.00
CA ALA A 905 -18.77 17.66 7.84
C ALA A 905 -18.19 18.07 9.21
N LEU A 906 -17.25 17.29 9.73
CA LEU A 906 -16.64 17.46 11.05
C LEU A 906 -15.19 18.02 10.99
N THR A 907 -14.73 18.51 9.84
CA THR A 907 -13.40 19.13 9.73
C THR A 907 -13.33 20.33 10.69
N PRO A 908 -12.33 20.41 11.59
CA PRO A 908 -12.19 21.54 12.51
C PRO A 908 -11.90 22.83 11.74
N ASN A 909 -12.41 23.94 12.26
CA ASN A 909 -12.23 25.27 11.66
C ASN A 909 -11.55 26.25 12.63
N ARG A 910 -11.12 25.77 13.80
CA ARG A 910 -10.45 26.56 14.83
C ARG A 910 -9.34 25.77 15.50
N ALA A 911 -8.33 26.51 15.95
CA ALA A 911 -7.22 26.05 16.76
C ALA A 911 -6.79 27.16 17.73
N GLU A 912 -5.81 26.85 18.58
CA GLU A 912 -5.28 27.75 19.61
C GLU A 912 -4.71 29.06 19.05
N THR A 913 -4.18 29.04 17.82
CA THR A 913 -3.57 30.21 17.16
C THR A 913 -4.37 30.68 15.94
N PRO A 914 -4.35 31.98 15.62
CA PRO A 914 -4.95 32.52 14.39
C PRO A 914 -4.35 31.91 13.12
N GLU A 915 -3.04 31.60 13.11
CA GLU A 915 -2.34 30.99 11.99
C GLU A 915 -2.83 29.56 11.74
N ALA A 916 -2.90 28.73 12.79
CA ALA A 916 -3.43 27.37 12.69
C ALA A 916 -4.93 27.37 12.32
N THR A 917 -5.70 28.29 12.89
CA THR A 917 -7.11 28.50 12.53
C THR A 917 -7.25 28.83 11.04
N SER A 918 -6.45 29.76 10.52
CA SER A 918 -6.48 30.14 9.10
C SER A 918 -6.11 28.98 8.19
N ALA A 919 -5.12 28.17 8.58
CA ALA A 919 -4.69 26.99 7.82
C ALA A 919 -5.77 25.89 7.81
N LEU A 920 -6.45 25.65 8.93
CA LEU A 920 -7.58 24.72 9.03
C LEU A 920 -8.77 25.16 8.17
N VAL A 921 -9.12 26.44 8.19
CA VAL A 921 -10.18 27.01 7.33
C VAL A 921 -9.83 26.84 5.84
N ALA A 922 -8.58 27.12 5.45
CA ALA A 922 -8.14 26.95 4.07
C ALA A 922 -8.17 25.48 3.63
N TYR A 923 -7.77 24.55 4.50
CA TYR A 923 -7.90 23.11 4.26
C TYR A 923 -9.36 22.69 4.11
N GLY A 924 -10.23 23.10 5.05
CA GLY A 924 -11.66 22.78 5.03
C GLY A 924 -12.35 23.21 3.74
N ALA A 925 -12.04 24.40 3.21
CA ALA A 925 -12.60 24.88 1.94
C ALA A 925 -12.24 23.99 0.73
N LEU A 926 -11.02 23.46 0.69
CA LEU A 926 -10.57 22.58 -0.39
C LEU A 926 -11.13 21.16 -0.24
N VAL A 927 -11.32 20.68 1.00
CA VAL A 927 -12.03 19.42 1.27
C VAL A 927 -13.49 19.53 0.89
N ASP A 928 -14.14 20.67 1.18
CA ASP A 928 -15.51 20.93 0.76
C ASP A 928 -15.66 20.85 -0.76
N GLU A 929 -14.79 21.53 -1.53
CA GLU A 929 -14.83 21.49 -2.99
C GLU A 929 -14.60 20.06 -3.55
N LEU A 930 -13.61 19.36 -2.99
CA LEU A 930 -13.27 17.99 -3.36
C LEU A 930 -14.45 17.04 -3.12
N VAL A 931 -15.01 17.08 -1.90
CA VAL A 931 -16.06 16.17 -1.47
C VAL A 931 -17.41 16.52 -2.12
N ASP A 932 -17.68 17.79 -2.44
CA ASP A 932 -18.86 18.18 -3.24
C ASP A 932 -18.79 17.62 -4.67
N ARG A 933 -17.61 17.69 -5.31
CA ARG A 933 -17.40 17.08 -6.63
C ARG A 933 -17.61 15.57 -6.58
N LEU A 934 -17.07 14.92 -5.55
CA LEU A 934 -17.24 13.50 -5.30
C LEU A 934 -18.72 13.14 -5.09
N PHE A 935 -19.42 13.90 -4.24
CA PHE A 935 -20.84 13.74 -3.92
C PHE A 935 -21.73 13.84 -5.18
N ILE A 936 -21.46 14.82 -6.05
CA ILE A 936 -22.18 14.97 -7.33
C ILE A 936 -21.91 13.78 -8.25
N LYS A 937 -20.63 13.37 -8.39
CA LYS A 937 -20.25 12.26 -9.27
C LYS A 937 -20.85 10.93 -8.82
N LEU A 938 -20.90 10.65 -7.51
CA LEU A 938 -21.46 9.41 -6.97
C LEU A 938 -22.97 9.24 -7.22
N ARG A 939 -23.69 10.34 -7.51
CA ARG A 939 -25.13 10.32 -7.88
C ARG A 939 -25.36 10.13 -9.39
N VAL A 940 -24.32 10.19 -10.21
CA VAL A 940 -24.40 9.94 -11.66
C VAL A 940 -24.19 8.43 -11.93
N PRO A 941 -25.15 7.72 -12.55
CA PRO A 941 -24.98 6.30 -12.85
C PRO A 941 -23.76 6.04 -13.75
N LYS A 942 -22.92 5.05 -13.37
CA LYS A 942 -21.71 4.62 -14.12
C LYS A 942 -20.59 5.66 -14.23
N SER A 943 -20.54 6.66 -13.35
CA SER A 943 -19.37 7.53 -13.24
C SER A 943 -18.17 6.74 -12.69
N VAL A 944 -16.99 6.97 -13.26
CA VAL A 944 -15.73 6.43 -12.75
C VAL A 944 -15.06 7.53 -11.93
N LEU A 945 -14.64 7.21 -10.71
CA LEU A 945 -13.87 8.14 -9.88
C LEU A 945 -12.48 8.35 -10.50
N GLU A 946 -12.17 9.60 -10.82
CA GLU A 946 -10.85 10.02 -11.26
C GLU A 946 -9.99 10.36 -10.03
N ARG A 947 -8.66 10.39 -10.20
CA ARG A 947 -7.72 10.69 -9.11
C ARG A 947 -8.04 12.00 -8.39
N ASP A 948 -8.38 13.04 -9.16
CA ASP A 948 -8.71 14.38 -8.64
C ASP A 948 -10.09 14.46 -7.95
N ASP A 949 -10.89 13.38 -7.97
CA ASP A 949 -12.14 13.29 -7.20
C ASP A 949 -11.92 12.75 -5.79
N ILE A 950 -10.75 12.14 -5.53
CA ILE A 950 -10.41 11.51 -4.26
C ILE A 950 -9.37 12.33 -3.51
N GLU A 951 -8.43 12.97 -4.20
CA GLU A 951 -7.51 13.91 -3.57
C GLU A 951 -6.97 14.87 -4.62
N THR A 952 -6.90 16.17 -4.30
CA THR A 952 -6.18 17.14 -5.11
C THR A 952 -4.84 17.51 -4.47
N ARG A 953 -3.87 17.89 -5.31
CA ARG A 953 -2.58 18.43 -4.83
C ARG A 953 -2.77 19.68 -3.96
N GLY A 954 -3.78 20.50 -4.26
CA GLY A 954 -4.12 21.68 -3.44
C GLY A 954 -4.55 21.29 -2.03
N ALA A 955 -5.49 20.34 -1.89
CA ALA A 955 -5.94 19.86 -0.59
C ALA A 955 -4.80 19.22 0.23
N ARG A 956 -3.91 18.44 -0.41
CA ARG A 956 -2.71 17.88 0.24
C ARG A 956 -1.81 18.96 0.82
N VAL A 957 -1.51 19.99 0.04
CA VAL A 957 -0.63 21.09 0.46
C VAL A 957 -1.27 21.89 1.61
N ALA A 958 -2.58 22.13 1.55
CA ALA A 958 -3.30 22.81 2.63
C ALA A 958 -3.33 21.98 3.92
N LEU A 959 -3.50 20.66 3.84
CA LEU A 959 -3.40 19.76 5.00
C LEU A 959 -2.00 19.79 5.62
N GLN A 960 -0.95 19.73 4.79
CA GLN A 960 0.44 19.85 5.25
C GLN A 960 0.68 21.19 5.97
N ALA A 961 0.15 22.29 5.42
CA ALA A 961 0.25 23.60 6.05
C ALA A 961 -0.51 23.68 7.38
N ALA A 962 -1.69 23.04 7.49
CA ALA A 962 -2.45 22.97 8.73
C ALA A 962 -1.71 22.17 9.81
N ILE A 963 -1.13 21.02 9.46
CA ILE A 963 -0.31 20.22 10.38
C ILE A 963 0.91 21.03 10.84
N GLU A 964 1.61 21.71 9.94
CA GLU A 964 2.79 22.50 10.31
C GLU A 964 2.43 23.71 11.20
N ALA A 965 1.31 24.37 10.93
CA ALA A 965 0.83 25.48 11.76
C ALA A 965 0.45 25.02 13.18
N LEU A 966 -0.16 23.83 13.31
CA LEU A 966 -0.46 23.20 14.62
C LEU A 966 0.82 22.77 15.36
N ARG A 967 1.85 22.31 14.64
CA ARG A 967 3.14 21.92 15.23
C ARG A 967 3.91 23.10 15.82
N ALA A 968 3.79 24.27 15.21
CA ALA A 968 4.57 25.45 15.58
C ALA A 968 4.21 26.00 16.98
N HIS A 969 3.03 25.67 17.52
CA HIS A 969 2.52 26.24 18.77
C HIS A 969 1.73 25.18 19.55
N THR A 970 2.44 24.34 20.30
CA THR A 970 1.85 23.32 21.16
C THR A 970 1.91 23.79 22.61
N SER A 971 0.93 24.60 23.02
CA SER A 971 0.75 25.01 24.42
C SER A 971 -0.69 24.78 24.80
N TYR A 972 -0.96 23.98 25.84
CA TYR A 972 -2.32 23.66 26.27
C TYR A 972 -3.06 24.93 26.74
N ALA A 973 -3.75 25.58 25.83
CA ALA A 973 -4.66 26.69 26.08
C ALA A 973 -6.01 26.25 25.52
N GLY A 974 -6.94 25.88 26.40
CA GLY A 974 -8.28 25.49 25.97
C GLY A 974 -8.93 26.58 25.12
N ILE A 975 -9.68 26.18 24.10
CA ILE A 975 -10.46 27.10 23.28
C ILE A 975 -11.69 27.50 24.10
N GLU A 976 -11.62 28.61 24.84
CA GLU A 976 -12.73 29.11 25.66
C GLU A 976 -13.83 29.73 24.80
N GLU A 977 -14.90 28.98 24.54
CA GLU A 977 -16.11 29.52 23.94
C GLU A 977 -17.38 28.85 24.47
N THR A 978 -18.45 29.63 24.52
CA THR A 978 -19.80 29.21 24.89
C THR A 978 -20.56 28.63 23.69
N GLY A 979 -21.38 27.61 23.90
CA GLY A 979 -22.16 26.92 22.87
C GLY A 979 -21.73 25.48 22.63
N LEU A 980 -22.30 24.85 21.59
CA LEU A 980 -21.99 23.46 21.21
C LEU A 980 -20.76 23.41 20.31
N GLN A 981 -19.75 22.64 20.68
CA GLN A 981 -18.49 22.50 19.95
C GLN A 981 -18.00 21.06 19.93
N LEU A 982 -17.29 20.68 18.89
CA LEU A 982 -16.57 19.41 18.83
C LEU A 982 -15.08 19.67 18.99
N ILE A 983 -14.49 19.23 20.10
CA ILE A 983 -13.12 19.53 20.53
C ILE A 983 -12.24 18.29 20.41
N GLY A 984 -11.03 18.47 19.88
CA GLY A 984 -9.99 17.44 19.79
C GLY A 984 -8.65 17.96 20.26
N THR A 985 -7.84 17.04 20.79
CA THR A 985 -6.44 17.28 21.12
C THR A 985 -5.55 16.34 20.32
N VAL A 986 -4.43 16.86 19.84
CA VAL A 986 -3.46 16.09 19.04
C VAL A 986 -2.05 16.33 19.59
N GLY A 987 -1.31 15.26 19.87
CA GLY A 987 0.02 15.36 20.46
C GLY A 987 1.09 15.88 19.49
N ALA A 988 2.13 16.55 19.98
CA ALA A 988 3.25 16.99 19.15
C ALA A 988 3.91 15.84 18.35
N ASP A 989 4.08 14.66 18.94
CA ASP A 989 4.66 13.48 18.28
C ASP A 989 3.76 12.93 17.17
N GLU A 990 2.44 13.00 17.38
CA GLU A 990 1.44 12.61 16.39
C GLU A 990 1.45 13.55 15.20
N LEU A 991 1.52 14.87 15.44
CA LEU A 991 1.65 15.87 14.39
C LEU A 991 2.98 15.73 13.62
N ALA A 992 4.09 15.42 14.29
CA ALA A 992 5.38 15.17 13.64
C ALA A 992 5.34 13.90 12.75
N SER A 993 4.66 12.87 13.23
CA SER A 993 4.43 11.62 12.48
C SER A 993 3.53 11.87 11.27
N ALA A 994 2.46 12.66 11.43
CA ALA A 994 1.55 13.06 10.36
C ALA A 994 2.27 13.86 9.26
N ALA A 995 3.12 14.83 9.62
CA ALA A 995 3.92 15.60 8.67
C ALA A 995 4.84 14.68 7.84
N SER A 996 5.55 13.78 8.51
CA SER A 996 6.47 12.81 7.88
C SER A 996 5.74 11.80 6.99
N LEU A 997 4.51 11.43 7.34
CA LEU A 997 3.67 10.56 6.53
C LEU A 997 3.22 11.27 5.25
N LEU A 998 2.71 12.50 5.36
CA LEU A 998 2.20 13.27 4.23
C LEU A 998 3.31 13.59 3.20
N GLU A 999 4.55 13.78 3.65
CA GLU A 999 5.71 14.04 2.77
C GLU A 999 6.08 12.81 1.93
N ARG A 1000 5.98 11.60 2.49
CA ARG A 1000 6.37 10.34 1.83
C ARG A 1000 5.23 9.70 1.04
N ALA A 1001 3.98 9.95 1.44
CA ALA A 1001 2.82 9.31 0.82
C ALA A 1001 2.51 9.87 -0.57
N LYS A 1002 2.29 8.98 -1.54
CA LYS A 1002 1.82 9.35 -2.90
C LYS A 1002 0.43 10.02 -2.83
N LEU A 1003 0.09 10.81 -3.85
CA LEU A 1003 -1.27 11.34 -4.02
C LEU A 1003 -2.27 10.20 -4.25
N VAL A 1004 -3.50 10.42 -3.77
CA VAL A 1004 -4.65 9.51 -3.85
C VAL A 1004 -4.40 8.23 -3.07
N THR A 1005 -4.02 8.35 -1.80
CA THR A 1005 -3.80 7.21 -0.88
C THR A 1005 -4.57 7.42 0.44
N ALA A 1006 -4.59 6.43 1.32
CA ALA A 1006 -5.27 6.53 2.61
C ALA A 1006 -4.61 7.53 3.60
N ALA A 1007 -3.31 7.77 3.45
CA ALA A 1007 -2.50 8.63 4.33
C ALA A 1007 -3.08 10.04 4.61
N PRO A 1008 -3.45 10.87 3.62
CA PRO A 1008 -4.05 12.19 3.85
C PRO A 1008 -5.37 12.11 4.63
N TRP A 1009 -6.20 11.13 4.33
CA TRP A 1009 -7.47 10.91 5.02
C TRP A 1009 -7.28 10.41 6.45
N ARG A 1010 -6.25 9.59 6.69
CA ARG A 1010 -5.85 9.20 8.04
C ARG A 1010 -5.42 10.41 8.85
N VAL A 1011 -4.58 11.27 8.28
CA VAL A 1011 -4.13 12.49 8.95
C VAL A 1011 -5.29 13.45 9.21
N ALA A 1012 -6.23 13.58 8.27
CA ALA A 1012 -7.45 14.34 8.49
C ALA A 1012 -8.30 13.78 9.64
N THR A 1013 -8.34 12.44 9.79
CA THR A 1013 -9.06 11.76 10.88
C THR A 1013 -8.45 12.10 12.25
N MET A 1014 -7.14 12.24 12.33
CA MET A 1014 -6.45 12.65 13.57
C MET A 1014 -6.88 14.05 14.04
N LEU A 1015 -7.26 14.94 13.12
CA LEU A 1015 -7.73 16.28 13.42
C LEU A 1015 -9.22 16.32 13.84
N LEU A 1016 -9.94 15.20 13.77
CA LEU A 1016 -11.33 15.17 14.25
C LEU A 1016 -11.37 15.37 15.76
N GLY A 1017 -12.26 16.26 16.19
CA GLY A 1017 -12.62 16.36 17.60
C GLY A 1017 -13.34 15.11 18.09
N THR A 1018 -13.12 14.78 19.36
CA THR A 1018 -13.71 13.61 20.00
C THR A 1018 -14.62 13.94 21.15
N SER A 1019 -14.45 15.08 21.82
CA SER A 1019 -15.37 15.53 22.86
C SER A 1019 -16.38 16.49 22.24
N LEU A 1020 -17.64 16.09 22.14
CA LEU A 1020 -18.72 17.01 21.83
C LEU A 1020 -19.12 17.70 23.13
N GLU A 1021 -18.89 19.00 23.23
CA GLU A 1021 -19.07 19.77 24.46
C GLU A 1021 -20.12 20.86 24.26
N ARG A 1022 -20.91 21.13 25.30
CA ARG A 1022 -21.82 22.27 25.38
C ARG A 1022 -21.46 23.09 26.59
N ASP A 1023 -21.05 24.34 26.37
CA ASP A 1023 -20.67 25.27 27.44
C ASP A 1023 -19.59 24.69 28.39
N GLY A 1024 -18.66 23.89 27.84
CA GLY A 1024 -17.56 23.26 28.58
C GLY A 1024 -17.89 21.92 29.26
N GLU A 1025 -19.11 21.41 29.13
CA GLU A 1025 -19.48 20.05 29.58
C GLU A 1025 -19.56 19.08 28.40
N SER A 1026 -18.90 17.93 28.50
CA SER A 1026 -18.96 16.87 27.49
C SER A 1026 -20.35 16.21 27.45
N VAL A 1027 -21.01 16.30 26.30
CA VAL A 1027 -22.34 15.75 26.04
C VAL A 1027 -22.30 14.47 25.20
N ALA A 1028 -21.20 14.19 24.48
CA ALA A 1028 -20.94 12.92 23.81
C ALA A 1028 -19.44 12.71 23.53
N ASP A 1029 -19.01 11.45 23.45
CA ASP A 1029 -17.64 11.05 23.09
C ASP A 1029 -17.61 10.33 21.74
N PHE A 1030 -16.79 10.81 20.82
CA PHE A 1030 -16.57 10.28 19.47
C PHE A 1030 -15.18 9.64 19.30
N SER A 1031 -14.43 9.44 20.39
CA SER A 1031 -13.16 8.72 20.37
C SER A 1031 -13.28 7.32 19.72
N PRO A 1032 -14.32 6.51 20.04
CA PRO A 1032 -14.48 5.20 19.40
C PRO A 1032 -14.62 5.27 17.87
N TYR A 1033 -15.36 6.27 17.36
CA TYR A 1033 -15.51 6.49 15.92
C TYR A 1033 -14.19 6.88 15.26
N ARG A 1034 -13.46 7.85 15.86
CA ARG A 1034 -12.15 8.29 15.35
C ARG A 1034 -11.16 7.13 15.31
N ASP A 1035 -11.08 6.33 16.37
CA ASP A 1035 -10.18 5.19 16.47
C ASP A 1035 -10.52 4.10 15.46
N ALA A 1036 -11.79 3.75 15.30
CA ALA A 1036 -12.23 2.77 14.30
C ALA A 1036 -11.89 3.24 12.87
N LEU A 1037 -12.17 4.51 12.54
CA LEU A 1037 -11.86 5.07 11.23
C LEU A 1037 -10.35 5.13 10.97
N GLN A 1038 -9.56 5.48 11.97
CA GLN A 1038 -8.10 5.54 11.90
C GLN A 1038 -7.49 4.15 11.73
N ARG A 1039 -8.04 3.10 12.37
CA ARG A 1039 -7.65 1.70 12.15
C ARG A 1039 -7.93 1.27 10.70
N THR A 1040 -9.14 1.53 10.19
CA THR A 1040 -9.51 1.18 8.81
C THR A 1040 -8.62 1.86 7.79
N LEU A 1041 -8.39 3.17 7.93
CA LEU A 1041 -7.51 3.91 7.01
C LEU A 1041 -6.04 3.48 7.12
N THR A 1042 -5.58 3.07 8.31
CA THR A 1042 -4.23 2.51 8.50
C THR A 1042 -4.04 1.20 7.74
N ALA A 1043 -5.04 0.31 7.76
CA ALA A 1043 -4.99 -0.94 7.00
C ALA A 1043 -4.93 -0.73 5.48
N MET A 1044 -5.33 0.45 5.00
CA MET A 1044 -5.36 0.81 3.58
C MET A 1044 -4.12 1.60 3.11
N GLU A 1045 -3.17 1.92 3.98
CA GLU A 1045 -2.01 2.75 3.61
C GLU A 1045 -1.04 2.08 2.63
N ALA A 1046 -0.98 0.75 2.64
CA ALA A 1046 -0.16 -0.01 1.72
C ALA A 1046 -0.74 -0.07 0.30
N LEU A 1047 -2.02 0.30 0.14
CA LEU A 1047 -2.71 0.27 -1.16
C LEU A 1047 -2.14 1.33 -2.09
N ASN A 1048 -1.94 0.95 -3.35
CA ASN A 1048 -1.60 1.93 -4.38
C ASN A 1048 -2.84 2.80 -4.73
N PRO A 1049 -2.67 3.92 -5.46
CA PRO A 1049 -3.78 4.84 -5.72
C PRO A 1049 -5.04 4.24 -6.36
N THR A 1050 -4.88 3.23 -7.21
CA THR A 1050 -6.01 2.57 -7.88
C THR A 1050 -6.73 1.61 -6.93
N GLU A 1051 -5.97 0.87 -6.13
CA GLU A 1051 -6.52 -0.02 -5.09
C GLU A 1051 -7.24 0.77 -4.00
N PHE A 1052 -6.66 1.89 -3.55
CA PHE A 1052 -7.30 2.78 -2.59
C PHE A 1052 -8.62 3.32 -3.13
N ALA A 1053 -8.63 3.84 -4.37
CA ALA A 1053 -9.84 4.34 -5.03
C ALA A 1053 -10.95 3.28 -5.13
N THR A 1054 -10.59 2.04 -5.44
CA THR A 1054 -11.53 0.92 -5.50
C THR A 1054 -12.02 0.52 -4.10
N GLY A 1055 -11.12 0.52 -3.12
CA GLY A 1055 -11.40 0.22 -1.72
C GLY A 1055 -12.36 1.20 -1.06
N LEU A 1056 -12.51 2.43 -1.57
CA LEU A 1056 -13.49 3.40 -1.05
C LEU A 1056 -14.94 2.89 -1.13
N HIS A 1057 -15.24 2.06 -2.13
CA HIS A 1057 -16.57 1.45 -2.32
C HIS A 1057 -16.77 0.15 -1.54
N ALA A 1058 -15.72 -0.41 -0.94
CA ALA A 1058 -15.79 -1.68 -0.25
C ALA A 1058 -16.55 -1.56 1.09
N PRO A 1059 -17.25 -2.62 1.52
CA PRO A 1059 -17.84 -2.67 2.86
C PRO A 1059 -16.76 -2.43 3.91
N VAL A 1060 -17.08 -1.62 4.92
CA VAL A 1060 -16.21 -1.36 6.07
C VAL A 1060 -16.56 -2.30 7.23
N ASP A 1061 -15.71 -2.32 8.26
CA ASP A 1061 -15.97 -3.08 9.49
C ASP A 1061 -17.33 -2.70 10.09
N VAL A 1062 -18.06 -3.70 10.60
CA VAL A 1062 -19.33 -3.52 11.29
C VAL A 1062 -19.17 -2.60 12.50
N GLU A 1063 -18.04 -2.65 13.21
CA GLU A 1063 -17.73 -1.75 14.33
C GLU A 1063 -17.76 -0.27 13.88
N LEU A 1064 -17.09 0.06 12.76
CA LEU A 1064 -17.01 1.42 12.24
C LEU A 1064 -18.40 1.96 11.82
N GLU A 1065 -19.26 1.10 11.28
CA GLU A 1065 -20.63 1.49 10.90
C GLU A 1065 -21.54 1.69 12.13
N ILE A 1066 -21.37 0.87 13.18
CA ILE A 1066 -22.05 1.06 14.47
C ILE A 1066 -21.66 2.41 15.07
N GLU A 1067 -20.37 2.74 15.09
CA GLU A 1067 -19.89 4.01 15.64
C GLU A 1067 -20.34 5.22 14.80
N ARG A 1068 -20.45 5.07 13.48
CA ARG A 1068 -21.04 6.09 12.60
C ARG A 1068 -22.49 6.40 12.99
N GLU A 1069 -23.30 5.37 13.21
CA GLU A 1069 -24.70 5.54 13.63
C GLU A 1069 -24.84 6.07 15.07
N SER A 1070 -23.88 5.77 15.97
CA SER A 1070 -23.81 6.39 17.30
C SER A 1070 -23.49 7.89 17.23
N LEU A 1071 -22.52 8.28 16.39
CA LEU A 1071 -22.18 9.69 16.14
C LEU A 1071 -23.36 10.46 15.55
N LEU A 1072 -24.05 9.91 14.55
CA LEU A 1072 -25.22 10.57 13.95
C LEU A 1072 -26.37 10.75 14.93
N ARG A 1073 -26.62 9.77 15.80
CA ARG A 1073 -27.63 9.89 16.85
C ARG A 1073 -27.28 10.99 17.84
N ALA A 1074 -26.03 11.02 18.32
CA ALA A 1074 -25.58 12.06 19.25
C ALA A 1074 -25.72 13.48 18.67
N LEU A 1075 -25.32 13.71 17.41
CA LEU A 1075 -25.50 15.00 16.74
C LEU A 1075 -27.00 15.33 16.53
N GLY A 1076 -27.81 14.34 16.15
CA GLY A 1076 -29.25 14.48 15.97
C GLY A 1076 -30.01 14.79 17.26
N ASP A 1077 -29.55 14.27 18.40
CA ASP A 1077 -30.11 14.58 19.71
C ASP A 1077 -29.83 16.03 20.10
N GLN A 1078 -28.62 16.54 19.80
CA GLN A 1078 -28.28 17.94 20.04
C GLN A 1078 -29.10 18.91 19.17
N ARG A 1079 -29.60 18.47 18.00
CA ARG A 1079 -30.54 19.24 17.16
C ARG A 1079 -31.87 19.53 17.86
N ARG A 1080 -32.27 18.69 18.82
CA ARG A 1080 -33.55 18.77 19.54
C ARG A 1080 -33.45 19.52 20.86
N VAL A 1081 -32.24 19.76 21.36
CA VAL A 1081 -31.98 20.59 22.53
C VAL A 1081 -32.15 22.05 22.10
N ARG A 1082 -33.33 22.63 22.38
CA ARG A 1082 -33.60 24.05 22.09
C ARG A 1082 -32.54 24.94 22.73
N ALA A 1083 -32.04 25.89 21.93
CA ALA A 1083 -31.13 26.96 22.34
C ALA A 1083 -31.63 27.73 23.58
#